data_AF-A0A944TU49-F1
#
_entry.id   AF-A0A944TU49-F1
#
_cell.length_a   1.000
_cell.length_b   1.000
_cell.length_c   1.000
_cell.angle_alpha   90.00
_cell.angle_beta   90.00
_cell.angle_gamma   90.00
#
_symmetry.space_group_name_H-M   'P 1'
#
loop_
_entity.id
_entity.type
_entity.pdbx_description
1 polymer ?
#
loop_
_entity_poly.entity_id
_entity_poly.type
_entity_poly.pdbx_seq_one_letter_code
_entity_poly.pdbx_strand_id
1 'polypeptide(L)'
;MKKETKTAQNSRERGQLSIFLGMTMIVVMTMIAFMVNVGLFVKAKINLQNAVDSAAWAGAAVQARQLTNISYLNWEMRNVYKEWMFKYYILGTKGLKRTDLANIKSPTEPGGPDPSKMNFRGQPFNQLGDADYKANVFDMFNAPSICIHFGSTHNICGIANLPGLPRFKTVGLPSISEHHESFLNQLVAKKALACEERTDINFGAALLWAYGTRSTKEYKTVPLIASDRIGAWPLAVELALRMRNLEMLVNRPPVSEPICGAAGGGACTTVEALENEASPQIPLNERPIKAFLTGFRNLGGGAIKNNDNSTGLAGDEFSGSFKLTELPPTPKTVDAESLSGFLIPAGATITGVSALSKHYLDLQIYPINFVTFYTNFVPTTDPAGYTSTVKAGGACYASKTALIIPGYPFGFIKNPEVLTYYAVKGEAKFIGLFFPFNEFEGIQMQAYAAAKPMGGRIGPRLFGIGADGRSVVPRDDGSQNRTNPYVLGFNTAGLTEFTVGSPIPCDPDFWINGSGKAIGGNPTSGEIFFGIPNMIFEYDNIEDLAVHNSGTSNYLELDRATTEPVARDIKEQMGLYDSTQFELFARLQTDITASPDTSMSGEEILKIIHKVRAPTKYEALNYLIPSLQELNDPDQLEVTHLINRANELPDAPGTFAYNLYAPLFGVGTLYANVSTIETEVGKYIDGSSLAIDKLIEGLKGVHDFMIDPAKNPTVGSAGYVEAAKEIYKPGPALAGKAAGDADCDSASVAQKFDHFFRGGSEGCGVLPLKERMSEYINDQAATNPAYALSYSTHYTEPKFNMSTLMTGFRPGPREGADDTGVVIGAFDSQPALAAKRNFYSTKFVSVKNVSDAGSDPYSQINPYIESKQLKSPNDLSGSIMANKLKASSLSDFGELFY
;
A
#
# COMPACT_ATOMS: atom_id res chain seq x y z
N MET A 1 101.31 15.82 -79.09
CA MET A 1 100.38 16.79 -79.72
C MET A 1 99.01 16.58 -79.08
N LYS A 2 98.41 17.65 -78.54
CA LYS A 2 97.15 17.66 -77.77
C LYS A 2 95.98 16.97 -78.48
N LYS A 3 95.16 16.24 -77.70
CA LYS A 3 93.70 16.35 -77.77
C LYS A 3 93.09 16.01 -76.40
N GLU A 4 92.56 17.04 -75.73
CA GLU A 4 91.65 16.91 -74.60
C GLU A 4 90.33 16.31 -75.07
N THR A 5 89.72 15.43 -74.28
CA THR A 5 88.27 15.47 -74.07
C THR A 5 87.87 14.76 -72.76
N LYS A 6 87.40 15.59 -71.83
CA LYS A 6 86.55 15.34 -70.65
C LYS A 6 86.15 13.88 -70.34
N THR A 7 86.54 13.41 -69.17
CA THR A 7 85.82 12.37 -68.41
C THR A 7 85.44 12.92 -67.04
N ALA A 8 84.21 13.41 -66.94
CA ALA A 8 83.57 13.73 -65.66
C ALA A 8 82.05 13.47 -65.79
N GLN A 9 81.64 12.21 -65.73
CA GLN A 9 80.27 11.84 -65.40
C GLN A 9 80.20 10.34 -65.08
N ASN A 10 80.11 9.98 -63.79
CA ASN A 10 79.40 8.80 -63.26
C ASN A 10 79.60 8.67 -61.74
N SER A 11 79.07 9.63 -60.96
CA SER A 11 78.96 9.48 -59.49
C SER A 11 77.56 9.77 -58.93
N ARG A 12 76.52 9.92 -59.78
CA ARG A 12 75.19 10.35 -59.33
C ARG A 12 74.18 9.24 -59.01
N GLU A 13 74.48 7.95 -59.24
CA GLU A 13 73.48 6.87 -59.10
C GLU A 13 73.62 5.99 -57.84
N ARG A 14 74.74 6.05 -57.11
CA ARG A 14 74.97 5.15 -55.94
C ARG A 14 74.23 5.55 -54.65
N GLY A 15 73.55 6.70 -54.62
CA GLY A 15 72.77 7.18 -53.47
C GLY A 15 71.26 7.02 -53.59
N GLN A 16 70.73 6.79 -54.80
CA GLN A 16 69.28 6.77 -55.04
C GLN A 16 68.59 5.54 -54.44
N LEU A 17 69.24 4.36 -54.46
CA LEU A 17 68.71 3.16 -53.83
C LEU A 17 68.59 3.31 -52.31
N SER A 18 69.60 3.91 -51.65
CA SER A 18 69.56 4.15 -50.20
C SER A 18 68.51 5.20 -49.80
N ILE A 19 68.33 6.26 -50.61
CA ILE A 19 67.27 7.26 -50.38
C ILE A 19 65.89 6.64 -50.58
N PHE A 20 65.70 5.83 -51.63
CA PHE A 20 64.45 5.13 -51.88
C PHE A 20 64.12 4.13 -50.77
N LEU A 21 65.10 3.35 -50.32
CA LEU A 21 64.93 2.37 -49.24
C LEU A 21 64.68 3.06 -47.89
N GLY A 22 65.35 4.18 -47.62
CA GLY A 22 65.08 5.04 -46.46
C GLY A 22 63.67 5.64 -46.47
N MET A 23 63.21 6.18 -47.59
CA MET A 23 61.84 6.70 -47.73
C MET A 23 60.80 5.58 -47.58
N THR A 24 61.02 4.42 -48.18
CA THR A 24 60.10 3.28 -48.09
C THR A 24 60.01 2.76 -46.66
N MET A 25 61.14 2.68 -45.94
CA MET A 25 61.16 2.25 -44.54
C MET A 25 60.43 3.23 -43.62
N ILE A 26 60.56 4.55 -43.85
CA ILE A 26 59.80 5.57 -43.11
C ILE A 26 58.30 5.44 -43.37
N VAL A 27 57.89 5.22 -44.62
CA VAL A 27 56.47 5.01 -44.98
C VAL A 27 55.91 3.74 -44.32
N VAL A 28 56.67 2.64 -44.32
CA VAL A 28 56.25 1.39 -43.66
C VAL A 28 56.17 1.56 -42.15
N MET A 29 57.15 2.22 -41.51
CA MET A 29 57.10 2.50 -40.07
C MET A 29 55.92 3.38 -39.69
N THR A 30 55.64 4.43 -40.46
CA THR A 30 54.49 5.33 -40.20
C THR A 30 53.15 4.61 -40.40
N MET A 31 53.02 3.74 -41.40
CA MET A 31 51.83 2.88 -41.56
C MET A 31 51.64 1.90 -40.40
N ILE A 32 52.72 1.26 -39.92
CA ILE A 32 52.65 0.35 -38.76
C ILE A 32 52.26 1.13 -37.51
N ALA A 33 52.89 2.28 -37.25
CA ALA A 33 52.55 3.13 -36.11
C ALA A 33 51.08 3.59 -36.15
N PHE A 34 50.58 3.95 -37.34
CA PHE A 34 49.17 4.28 -37.54
C PHE A 34 48.24 3.08 -37.25
N MET A 35 48.53 1.90 -37.79
CA MET A 35 47.72 0.70 -37.57
C MET A 35 47.66 0.30 -36.08
N VAL A 36 48.79 0.40 -35.38
CA VAL A 36 48.88 0.14 -33.93
C VAL A 36 48.07 1.18 -33.14
N ASN A 37 48.21 2.48 -33.45
CA ASN A 37 47.44 3.53 -32.78
C ASN A 37 45.93 3.38 -32.98
N VAL A 38 45.48 3.05 -34.20
CA VAL A 38 44.05 2.80 -34.49
C VAL A 38 43.56 1.58 -33.73
N GLY A 39 44.33 0.49 -33.69
CA GLY A 39 43.98 -0.71 -32.93
C GLY A 39 43.85 -0.45 -31.42
N LEU A 40 44.78 0.32 -30.84
CA LEU A 40 44.73 0.72 -29.44
C LEU A 40 43.54 1.66 -29.16
N PHE A 41 43.25 2.60 -30.06
CA PHE A 41 42.12 3.50 -29.94
C PHE A 41 40.77 2.76 -29.97
N VAL A 42 40.58 1.85 -30.93
CA VAL A 42 39.35 1.02 -31.01
C VAL A 42 39.18 0.17 -29.76
N LYS A 43 40.27 -0.46 -29.28
CA LYS A 43 40.25 -1.23 -28.04
C LYS A 43 39.86 -0.35 -26.84
N ALA A 44 40.44 0.84 -26.72
CA ALA A 44 40.15 1.76 -25.63
C ALA A 44 38.70 2.26 -25.67
N LYS A 45 38.14 2.49 -26.87
CA LYS A 45 36.73 2.86 -27.06
C LYS A 45 35.75 1.73 -26.66
N ILE A 46 36.00 0.49 -27.09
CA ILE A 46 35.18 -0.68 -26.69
C ILE A 46 35.22 -0.87 -25.18
N ASN A 47 36.40 -0.70 -24.60
CA ASN A 47 36.61 -0.82 -23.16
C ASN A 47 35.86 0.27 -22.37
N LEU A 48 35.90 1.52 -22.85
CA LEU A 48 35.11 2.62 -22.28
C LEU A 48 33.60 2.32 -22.36
N GLN A 49 33.12 1.81 -23.50
CA GLN A 49 31.71 1.46 -23.65
C GLN A 49 31.30 0.36 -22.67
N ASN A 50 32.06 -0.73 -22.55
CA ASN A 50 31.77 -1.80 -21.60
C ASN A 50 31.77 -1.31 -20.15
N ALA A 51 32.67 -0.39 -19.79
CA ALA A 51 32.71 0.23 -18.48
C ALA A 51 31.45 1.08 -18.22
N VAL A 52 31.02 1.89 -19.17
CA VAL A 52 29.83 2.75 -19.05
C VAL A 52 28.54 1.94 -19.05
N ASP A 53 28.45 0.87 -19.85
CA ASP A 53 27.33 -0.08 -19.83
C ASP A 53 27.21 -0.75 -18.44
N SER A 54 28.34 -1.21 -17.89
CA SER A 54 28.37 -1.82 -16.56
C SER A 54 28.01 -0.81 -15.46
N ALA A 55 28.40 0.46 -15.59
CA ALA A 55 28.03 1.53 -14.67
C ALA A 55 26.52 1.81 -14.70
N ALA A 56 25.92 1.92 -15.90
CA ALA A 56 24.48 2.10 -16.07
C ALA A 56 23.70 0.92 -15.47
N TRP A 57 24.16 -0.31 -15.73
CA TRP A 57 23.57 -1.53 -15.18
C TRP A 57 23.62 -1.56 -13.66
N ALA A 58 24.76 -1.22 -13.05
CA ALA A 58 24.92 -1.21 -11.59
C ALA A 58 24.03 -0.16 -10.91
N GLY A 59 23.95 1.06 -11.44
CA GLY A 59 23.06 2.09 -10.89
C GLY A 59 21.58 1.70 -11.01
N ALA A 60 21.18 1.11 -12.14
CA ALA A 60 19.84 0.54 -12.29
C ALA A 60 19.60 -0.65 -11.34
N ALA A 61 20.60 -1.48 -11.05
CA ALA A 61 20.45 -2.58 -10.09
C ALA A 61 20.20 -2.08 -8.66
N VAL A 62 20.83 -0.98 -8.24
CA VAL A 62 20.54 -0.34 -6.94
C VAL A 62 19.09 0.16 -6.88
N GLN A 63 18.62 0.81 -7.94
CA GLN A 63 17.21 1.24 -8.04
C GLN A 63 16.24 0.04 -8.02
N ALA A 64 16.56 -1.05 -8.72
CA ALA A 64 15.77 -2.28 -8.73
C ALA A 64 15.60 -2.88 -7.32
N ARG A 65 16.67 -2.89 -6.53
CA ARG A 65 16.65 -3.30 -5.13
C ARG A 65 15.71 -2.43 -4.29
N GLN A 66 15.80 -1.10 -4.43
CA GLN A 66 14.94 -0.15 -3.71
C GLN A 66 13.45 -0.33 -4.09
N LEU A 67 13.16 -0.52 -5.39
CA LEU A 67 11.80 -0.80 -5.88
C LEU A 67 11.24 -2.12 -5.32
N THR A 68 12.09 -3.12 -5.10
CA THR A 68 11.70 -4.40 -4.49
C THR A 68 11.27 -4.20 -3.04
N ASN A 69 12.03 -3.43 -2.24
CA ASN A 69 11.64 -3.09 -0.87
C ASN A 69 10.31 -2.33 -0.81
N ILE A 70 10.11 -1.37 -1.71
CA ILE A 70 8.84 -0.63 -1.87
C ILE A 70 7.69 -1.60 -2.17
N SER A 71 7.92 -2.58 -3.06
CA SER A 71 6.88 -3.54 -3.46
C SER A 71 6.52 -4.50 -2.32
N TYR A 72 7.50 -4.97 -1.54
CA TYR A 72 7.27 -5.78 -0.34
C TYR A 72 6.51 -5.00 0.74
N LEU A 73 6.86 -3.74 0.95
CA LEU A 73 6.17 -2.89 1.92
C LEU A 73 4.71 -2.62 1.50
N ASN A 74 4.45 -2.50 0.20
CA ASN A 74 3.09 -2.37 -0.33
C ASN A 74 2.25 -3.65 -0.18
N TRP A 75 2.89 -4.84 -0.24
CA TRP A 75 2.24 -6.10 0.13
C TRP A 75 1.94 -6.16 1.63
N GLU A 76 2.82 -5.63 2.48
CA GLU A 76 2.53 -5.53 3.92
C GLU A 76 1.32 -4.63 4.20
N MET A 77 1.12 -3.53 3.47
CA MET A 77 -0.10 -2.72 3.57
C MET A 77 -1.36 -3.55 3.24
N ARG A 78 -1.29 -4.41 2.22
CA ARG A 78 -2.36 -5.36 1.90
C ARG A 78 -2.59 -6.37 3.03
N ASN A 79 -1.54 -6.87 3.68
CA ASN A 79 -1.66 -7.77 4.84
C ASN A 79 -2.36 -7.10 6.03
N VAL A 80 -2.10 -5.81 6.28
CA VAL A 80 -2.83 -5.03 7.30
C VAL A 80 -4.32 -4.96 6.97
N TYR A 81 -4.66 -4.68 5.72
CA TYR A 81 -6.05 -4.64 5.27
C TYR A 81 -6.74 -6.02 5.38
N LYS A 82 -6.07 -7.11 4.99
CA LYS A 82 -6.60 -8.49 5.17
C LYS A 82 -6.90 -8.79 6.64
N GLU A 83 -5.96 -8.49 7.54
CA GLU A 83 -6.15 -8.70 8.97
C GLU A 83 -7.35 -7.90 9.50
N TRP A 84 -7.50 -6.66 9.07
CA TRP A 84 -8.64 -5.83 9.45
C TRP A 84 -9.97 -6.40 8.93
N MET A 85 -10.01 -6.83 7.67
CA MET A 85 -11.19 -7.47 7.07
C MET A 85 -11.53 -8.78 7.79
N PHE A 86 -10.53 -9.55 8.24
CA PHE A 86 -10.77 -10.76 9.02
C PHE A 86 -11.45 -10.44 10.35
N LYS A 87 -10.94 -9.43 11.07
CA LYS A 87 -11.55 -8.97 12.32
C LYS A 87 -12.98 -8.48 12.08
N TYR A 88 -13.19 -7.70 11.03
CA TYR A 88 -14.50 -7.12 10.72
C TYR A 88 -15.55 -8.14 10.23
N TYR A 89 -15.26 -8.86 9.15
CA TYR A 89 -16.19 -9.78 8.48
C TYR A 89 -16.32 -11.14 9.16
N ILE A 90 -15.30 -11.62 9.87
CA ILE A 90 -15.32 -12.97 10.45
C ILE A 90 -15.49 -12.89 11.97
N LEU A 91 -14.60 -12.18 12.68
CA LEU A 91 -14.71 -12.09 14.15
C LEU A 91 -15.91 -11.23 14.58
N GLY A 92 -16.15 -10.11 13.88
CA GLY A 92 -17.23 -9.17 14.18
C GLY A 92 -18.62 -9.75 13.94
N THR A 93 -18.77 -10.66 12.98
CA THR A 93 -20.07 -11.28 12.65
C THR A 93 -20.25 -12.66 13.26
N LYS A 94 -19.31 -13.16 14.08
CA LYS A 94 -19.38 -14.51 14.66
C LYS A 94 -20.67 -14.77 15.47
N GLY A 95 -21.32 -13.70 15.96
CA GLY A 95 -22.65 -13.78 16.55
C GLY A 95 -23.79 -14.13 15.58
N LEU A 96 -23.57 -14.17 14.26
CA LEU A 96 -24.55 -14.52 13.25
C LEU A 96 -24.39 -16.00 12.86
N LYS A 97 -25.36 -16.86 13.22
CA LYS A 97 -25.34 -18.29 12.86
C LYS A 97 -25.16 -18.56 11.36
N ARG A 98 -25.64 -17.66 10.49
CA ARG A 98 -25.51 -17.77 9.02
C ARG A 98 -24.08 -17.58 8.51
N THR A 99 -23.23 -16.94 9.32
CA THR A 99 -21.81 -16.75 9.01
C THR A 99 -20.92 -17.86 9.60
N ASP A 100 -21.49 -18.76 10.40
CA ASP A 100 -20.77 -19.94 10.86
C ASP A 100 -20.45 -20.87 9.68
N LEU A 101 -19.23 -21.41 9.68
CA LEU A 101 -18.71 -22.30 8.64
C LEU A 101 -19.67 -23.45 8.28
N ALA A 102 -20.36 -24.02 9.27
CA ALA A 102 -21.31 -25.12 9.06
C ALA A 102 -22.58 -24.70 8.29
N ASN A 103 -22.92 -23.41 8.29
CA ASN A 103 -24.19 -22.89 7.77
C ASN A 103 -24.03 -22.04 6.49
N ILE A 104 -22.81 -21.69 6.07
CA ILE A 104 -22.55 -20.85 4.88
C ILE A 104 -23.21 -21.43 3.62
N LYS A 105 -22.99 -22.73 3.33
CA LYS A 105 -23.48 -23.40 2.11
C LYS A 105 -24.79 -24.17 2.28
N SER A 106 -25.28 -24.28 3.50
CA SER A 106 -26.49 -25.05 3.84
C SER A 106 -27.15 -24.40 5.05
N PRO A 107 -27.76 -23.23 4.87
CA PRO A 107 -28.39 -22.53 5.98
C PRO A 107 -29.50 -23.42 6.57
N THR A 108 -29.35 -23.75 7.86
CA THR A 108 -30.26 -24.62 8.62
C THR A 108 -31.57 -23.93 9.01
N GLU A 109 -31.74 -22.64 8.70
CA GLU A 109 -32.91 -21.85 9.10
C GLU A 109 -33.78 -21.39 7.89
N PRO A 110 -35.13 -21.30 8.04
CA PRO A 110 -36.04 -21.04 6.92
C PRO A 110 -35.83 -19.66 6.28
N GLY A 111 -35.75 -19.61 4.95
CA GLY A 111 -35.55 -18.38 4.15
C GLY A 111 -34.21 -18.20 3.47
N GLY A 112 -33.44 -19.28 3.28
CA GLY A 112 -32.11 -19.21 2.69
C GLY A 112 -32.12 -18.73 1.23
N PRO A 113 -31.47 -17.59 0.91
CA PRO A 113 -31.07 -17.28 -0.45
C PRO A 113 -29.93 -18.22 -0.89
N ASP A 114 -29.83 -18.34 -2.20
CA ASP A 114 -28.72 -18.87 -3.00
C ASP A 114 -27.44 -19.26 -2.22
N PRO A 115 -27.00 -20.55 -2.25
CA PRO A 115 -25.79 -20.99 -1.57
C PRO A 115 -24.51 -20.34 -2.10
N SER A 116 -24.59 -19.53 -3.17
CA SER A 116 -23.47 -18.74 -3.69
C SER A 116 -23.30 -17.37 -3.02
N LYS A 117 -24.23 -16.90 -2.18
CA LYS A 117 -24.26 -15.52 -1.65
C LYS A 117 -24.25 -15.45 -0.12
N MET A 118 -23.57 -14.46 0.44
CA MET A 118 -23.48 -14.25 1.89
C MET A 118 -24.58 -13.34 2.46
N ASN A 119 -25.08 -13.72 3.64
CA ASN A 119 -26.10 -12.98 4.39
C ASN A 119 -25.58 -12.49 5.75
N PHE A 120 -25.50 -11.18 5.90
CA PHE A 120 -25.11 -10.49 7.13
C PHE A 120 -26.30 -9.83 7.86
N ARG A 121 -27.53 -10.07 7.41
CA ARG A 121 -28.74 -9.53 8.04
C ARG A 121 -29.06 -10.25 9.35
N GLY A 122 -29.39 -9.46 10.38
CA GLY A 122 -30.00 -9.98 11.60
C GLY A 122 -31.39 -10.58 11.34
N GLN A 123 -31.78 -11.57 12.12
CA GLN A 123 -33.07 -12.22 11.97
C GLN A 123 -34.15 -11.58 12.84
N PRO A 124 -35.40 -11.51 12.38
CA PRO A 124 -36.49 -11.09 13.27
C PRO A 124 -36.64 -12.09 14.42
N PHE A 125 -37.01 -11.60 15.61
CA PHE A 125 -37.21 -12.47 16.78
C PHE A 125 -38.37 -13.46 16.60
N ASN A 126 -39.48 -12.99 16.01
CA ASN A 126 -40.58 -13.85 15.59
C ASN A 126 -40.38 -14.22 14.11
N GLN A 127 -40.50 -15.51 13.77
CA GLN A 127 -40.30 -16.02 12.42
C GLN A 127 -41.62 -16.21 11.67
N LEU A 128 -41.54 -16.31 10.34
CA LEU A 128 -42.70 -16.56 9.49
C LEU A 128 -43.40 -17.87 9.91
N GLY A 129 -44.60 -17.76 10.48
CA GLY A 129 -45.36 -18.87 11.05
C GLY A 129 -45.74 -18.66 12.52
N ASP A 130 -45.05 -17.75 13.22
CA ASP A 130 -45.40 -17.35 14.58
C ASP A 130 -46.61 -16.41 14.58
N ALA A 131 -47.48 -16.52 15.58
CA ALA A 131 -48.71 -15.72 15.70
C ALA A 131 -48.43 -14.20 15.78
N ASP A 132 -47.26 -13.83 16.29
CA ASP A 132 -46.80 -12.46 16.49
C ASP A 132 -45.76 -12.01 15.43
N TYR A 133 -45.63 -12.75 14.33
CA TYR A 133 -44.75 -12.38 13.22
C TYR A 133 -45.20 -11.09 12.54
N LYS A 134 -44.24 -10.21 12.22
CA LYS A 134 -44.49 -8.96 11.51
C LYS A 134 -43.49 -8.77 10.39
N ALA A 135 -43.99 -8.74 9.15
CA ALA A 135 -43.18 -8.65 7.94
C ALA A 135 -42.42 -7.32 7.78
N ASN A 136 -42.75 -6.30 8.58
CA ASN A 136 -42.11 -4.98 8.57
C ASN A 136 -41.01 -4.82 9.61
N VAL A 137 -40.73 -5.84 10.43
CA VAL A 137 -39.67 -5.81 11.44
C VAL A 137 -38.56 -6.77 11.02
N PHE A 138 -37.47 -6.23 10.45
CA PHE A 138 -36.34 -6.99 9.92
C PHE A 138 -35.13 -6.07 9.71
N ASP A 139 -33.95 -6.66 9.48
CA ASP A 139 -32.75 -5.92 9.10
C ASP A 139 -32.80 -5.54 7.61
N MET A 140 -32.90 -4.24 7.33
CA MET A 140 -33.20 -3.72 5.98
C MET A 140 -32.01 -3.84 5.02
N PHE A 141 -30.78 -3.89 5.53
CA PHE A 141 -29.57 -3.79 4.73
C PHE A 141 -28.62 -4.95 5.00
N ASN A 142 -28.10 -5.57 3.94
CA ASN A 142 -27.15 -6.67 4.04
C ASN A 142 -25.72 -6.15 4.31
N ALA A 143 -25.50 -5.51 5.46
CA ALA A 143 -24.17 -5.01 5.83
C ALA A 143 -23.59 -5.81 7.02
N PRO A 144 -22.32 -6.21 6.97
CA PRO A 144 -21.64 -6.83 8.10
C PRO A 144 -21.52 -5.81 9.25
N SER A 145 -21.79 -6.25 10.47
CA SER A 145 -21.70 -5.39 11.66
C SER A 145 -21.00 -6.13 12.80
N ILE A 146 -20.12 -5.41 13.50
CA ILE A 146 -19.44 -5.91 14.69
C ILE A 146 -20.46 -6.03 15.81
N CYS A 147 -20.67 -7.25 16.29
CA CYS A 147 -21.48 -7.53 17.46
C CYS A 147 -20.85 -8.63 18.29
N ILE A 148 -20.46 -8.29 19.52
CA ILE A 148 -19.72 -9.20 20.39
C ILE A 148 -20.65 -9.73 21.48
N HIS A 149 -20.79 -11.05 21.53
CA HIS A 149 -21.59 -11.76 22.53
C HIS A 149 -20.78 -12.86 23.22
N PHE A 150 -20.71 -12.84 24.56
CA PHE A 150 -19.98 -13.85 25.34
C PHE A 150 -20.90 -14.94 25.84
N GLY A 151 -21.02 -16.02 25.07
CA GLY A 151 -21.41 -17.35 25.54
C GLY A 151 -22.66 -17.45 26.42
N SER A 152 -23.60 -16.51 26.33
CA SER A 152 -24.89 -16.63 27.01
C SER A 152 -25.81 -17.50 26.15
N THR A 153 -26.75 -18.20 26.78
CA THR A 153 -27.72 -19.06 26.08
C THR A 153 -28.61 -18.31 25.08
N HIS A 154 -28.62 -16.97 25.12
CA HIS A 154 -29.42 -16.11 24.26
C HIS A 154 -28.53 -15.10 23.52
N ASN A 155 -28.09 -15.49 22.33
CA ASN A 155 -27.30 -14.64 21.45
C ASN A 155 -28.18 -13.52 20.84
N ILE A 156 -28.02 -12.30 21.37
CA ILE A 156 -28.73 -11.11 20.90
C ILE A 156 -28.16 -10.56 19.57
N CYS A 157 -26.92 -10.91 19.21
CA CYS A 157 -26.27 -10.41 18.00
C CYS A 157 -26.86 -10.99 16.72
N GLY A 158 -27.53 -12.16 16.81
CA GLY A 158 -28.25 -12.78 15.71
C GLY A 158 -29.59 -12.13 15.38
N ILE A 159 -30.10 -11.23 16.23
CA ILE A 159 -31.49 -10.81 16.26
C ILE A 159 -31.61 -9.32 15.90
N ALA A 160 -32.48 -8.99 14.94
CA ALA A 160 -32.73 -7.64 14.47
C ALA A 160 -33.57 -6.80 15.45
N ASN A 161 -34.46 -7.44 16.22
CA ASN A 161 -35.32 -6.77 17.19
C ASN A 161 -35.57 -7.66 18.42
N LEU A 162 -35.33 -7.16 19.61
CA LEU A 162 -35.71 -7.80 20.86
C LEU A 162 -37.02 -7.17 21.38
N PRO A 163 -38.12 -7.94 21.53
CA PRO A 163 -39.40 -7.38 21.95
C PRO A 163 -39.34 -6.77 23.36
N GLY A 164 -40.20 -5.76 23.59
CA GLY A 164 -40.30 -5.04 24.86
C GLY A 164 -40.97 -5.85 25.97
N LEU A 165 -40.91 -5.34 27.20
CA LEU A 165 -41.65 -5.91 28.33
C LEU A 165 -43.12 -5.44 28.29
N PRO A 166 -44.11 -6.35 28.38
CA PRO A 166 -45.52 -5.98 28.33
C PRO A 166 -45.93 -5.17 29.57
N ARG A 167 -46.70 -4.10 29.39
CA ARG A 167 -47.31 -3.34 30.49
C ARG A 167 -48.73 -3.86 30.75
N PHE A 168 -48.93 -4.50 31.90
CA PHE A 168 -50.26 -4.96 32.30
C PHE A 168 -51.06 -3.81 32.92
N LYS A 169 -52.30 -3.59 32.47
CA LYS A 169 -53.20 -2.63 33.13
C LYS A 169 -53.59 -3.17 34.51
N THR A 170 -53.27 -2.43 35.56
CA THR A 170 -53.71 -2.78 36.92
C THR A 170 -55.19 -2.47 37.09
N VAL A 171 -55.97 -3.48 37.48
CA VAL A 171 -57.39 -3.33 37.80
C VAL A 171 -57.54 -2.84 39.25
N GLY A 172 -57.77 -1.54 39.41
CA GLY A 172 -58.75 -1.04 40.40
C GLY A 172 -58.34 -0.75 41.85
N LEU A 173 -57.07 -0.52 42.19
CA LEU A 173 -56.67 0.02 43.50
C LEU A 173 -55.57 1.09 43.37
N PRO A 174 -55.85 2.39 43.66
CA PRO A 174 -54.94 3.52 43.37
C PRO A 174 -53.51 3.37 43.93
N SER A 175 -53.38 2.83 45.15
CA SER A 175 -52.06 2.65 45.80
C SER A 175 -51.25 1.50 45.19
N ILE A 176 -51.90 0.42 44.74
CA ILE A 176 -51.22 -0.73 44.12
C ILE A 176 -50.86 -0.42 42.66
N SER A 177 -51.70 0.35 41.97
CA SER A 177 -51.42 0.78 40.59
C SER A 177 -50.20 1.69 40.50
N GLU A 178 -50.00 2.60 41.45
CA GLU A 178 -48.86 3.52 41.45
C GLU A 178 -47.53 2.80 41.73
N HIS A 179 -47.50 1.89 42.71
CA HIS A 179 -46.30 1.08 42.99
C HIS A 179 -45.96 0.09 41.85
N HIS A 180 -46.98 -0.50 41.22
CA HIS A 180 -46.77 -1.41 40.08
C HIS A 180 -46.24 -0.69 38.84
N GLU A 181 -46.81 0.46 38.49
CA GLU A 181 -46.31 1.28 37.36
C GLU A 181 -44.90 1.81 37.63
N SER A 182 -44.59 2.22 38.86
CA SER A 182 -43.24 2.63 39.25
C SER A 182 -42.22 1.50 39.10
N PHE A 183 -42.55 0.30 39.56
CA PHE A 183 -41.71 -0.89 39.39
C PHE A 183 -41.51 -1.26 37.90
N LEU A 184 -42.58 -1.27 37.10
CA LEU A 184 -42.50 -1.53 35.66
C LEU A 184 -41.66 -0.47 34.93
N ASN A 185 -41.77 0.81 35.31
CA ASN A 185 -40.94 1.87 34.75
C ASN A 185 -39.45 1.68 35.08
N GLN A 186 -39.13 1.23 36.30
CA GLN A 186 -37.75 0.90 36.68
C GLN A 186 -37.20 -0.29 35.89
N LEU A 187 -38.01 -1.34 35.70
CA LEU A 187 -37.62 -2.52 34.92
C LEU A 187 -37.38 -2.19 33.45
N VAL A 188 -38.26 -1.38 32.85
CA VAL A 188 -38.12 -0.88 31.47
C VAL A 188 -36.88 0.01 31.34
N ALA A 189 -36.63 0.90 32.30
CA ALA A 189 -35.44 1.75 32.31
C ALA A 189 -34.14 0.92 32.42
N LYS A 190 -34.12 -0.10 33.29
CA LYS A 190 -32.97 -1.00 33.41
C LYS A 190 -32.73 -1.83 32.15
N LYS A 191 -33.80 -2.26 31.47
CA LYS A 191 -33.67 -2.96 30.19
C LYS A 191 -33.15 -2.04 29.08
N ALA A 192 -33.63 -0.79 29.02
CA ALA A 192 -33.15 0.20 28.05
C ALA A 192 -31.65 0.49 28.23
N LEU A 193 -31.20 0.72 29.47
CA LEU A 193 -29.79 0.93 29.79
C LEU A 193 -28.93 -0.29 29.43
N ALA A 194 -29.41 -1.51 29.70
CA ALA A 194 -28.66 -2.73 29.35
C ALA A 194 -28.51 -2.94 27.82
N CYS A 195 -29.38 -2.33 27.00
CA CYS A 195 -29.21 -2.36 25.54
C CYS A 195 -28.13 -1.38 25.09
N GLU A 196 -28.05 -0.20 25.69
CA GLU A 196 -27.00 0.79 25.39
C GLU A 196 -25.62 0.35 25.88
N GLU A 197 -25.49 -0.28 27.05
CA GLU A 197 -24.21 -0.83 27.53
C GLU A 197 -23.58 -1.82 26.53
N ARG A 198 -24.39 -2.49 25.69
CA ARG A 198 -23.90 -3.37 24.61
C ARG A 198 -23.41 -2.59 23.39
N THR A 199 -24.05 -1.47 23.08
CA THR A 199 -23.59 -0.53 22.05
C THR A 199 -22.18 -0.05 22.36
N ASP A 200 -21.89 0.32 23.61
CA ASP A 200 -20.57 0.78 24.05
C ASP A 200 -19.48 -0.28 23.85
N ILE A 201 -19.77 -1.56 24.15
CA ILE A 201 -18.83 -2.67 23.92
C ILE A 201 -18.53 -2.83 22.42
N ASN A 202 -19.57 -2.81 21.58
CA ASN A 202 -19.42 -2.96 20.14
C ASN A 202 -18.67 -1.78 19.51
N PHE A 203 -18.95 -0.55 19.96
CA PHE A 203 -18.25 0.66 19.56
C PHE A 203 -16.77 0.59 19.97
N GLY A 204 -16.47 0.24 21.23
CA GLY A 204 -15.11 0.13 21.73
C GLY A 204 -14.28 -0.90 20.97
N ALA A 205 -14.86 -2.05 20.61
CA ALA A 205 -14.18 -3.06 19.80
C ALA A 205 -13.93 -2.59 18.36
N ALA A 206 -14.91 -1.93 17.74
CA ALA A 206 -14.76 -1.38 16.39
C ALA A 206 -13.64 -0.32 16.36
N LEU A 207 -13.63 0.59 17.34
CA LEU A 207 -12.62 1.63 17.47
C LEU A 207 -11.23 1.02 17.73
N LEU A 208 -11.14 0.00 18.59
CA LEU A 208 -9.88 -0.70 18.89
C LEU A 208 -9.29 -1.38 17.65
N TRP A 209 -10.10 -2.06 16.84
CA TRP A 209 -9.61 -2.73 15.63
C TRP A 209 -9.21 -1.75 14.52
N ALA A 210 -9.83 -0.58 14.45
CA ALA A 210 -9.47 0.47 13.51
C ALA A 210 -8.26 1.31 13.97
N TYR A 211 -8.20 1.71 15.24
CA TYR A 211 -7.32 2.76 15.75
C TYR A 211 -6.46 2.38 16.98
N GLY A 212 -6.56 1.15 17.49
CA GLY A 212 -5.83 0.73 18.69
C GLY A 212 -4.30 0.81 18.55
N THR A 213 -3.59 1.08 19.65
CA THR A 213 -2.12 1.18 19.67
C THR A 213 -1.45 0.25 20.71
N ARG A 214 -2.11 -0.86 21.06
CA ARG A 214 -1.70 -1.84 22.11
C ARG A 214 -1.74 -1.35 23.57
N SER A 215 -1.77 -0.03 23.81
CA SER A 215 -1.97 0.54 25.14
C SER A 215 -3.43 0.36 25.59
N THR A 216 -3.66 -0.46 26.61
CA THR A 216 -4.99 -0.85 27.14
C THR A 216 -5.63 0.18 28.08
N LYS A 217 -5.10 1.41 28.13
CA LYS A 217 -5.45 2.39 29.16
C LYS A 217 -6.91 2.87 29.14
N GLU A 218 -7.59 2.81 28.00
CA GLU A 218 -8.81 3.59 27.77
C GLU A 218 -10.13 2.80 27.93
N TYR A 219 -10.10 1.46 27.89
CA TYR A 219 -11.33 0.66 27.85
C TYR A 219 -11.26 -0.59 28.73
N LYS A 220 -11.29 -0.40 30.06
CA LYS A 220 -11.24 -1.49 31.06
C LYS A 220 -12.39 -2.50 30.96
N THR A 221 -13.49 -2.14 30.30
CA THR A 221 -14.72 -2.95 30.15
C THR A 221 -14.87 -3.57 28.76
N VAL A 222 -14.02 -3.22 27.78
CA VAL A 222 -14.09 -3.82 26.43
C VAL A 222 -13.37 -5.17 26.46
N PRO A 223 -14.01 -6.23 25.97
CA PRO A 223 -13.40 -7.55 25.89
C PRO A 223 -12.13 -7.53 25.03
N LEU A 224 -11.08 -8.18 25.52
CA LEU A 224 -9.74 -8.20 24.93
C LEU A 224 -9.64 -9.09 23.67
N ILE A 225 -10.57 -8.97 22.72
CA ILE A 225 -10.49 -9.72 21.46
C ILE A 225 -9.52 -9.00 20.52
N ALA A 226 -8.34 -9.58 20.33
CA ALA A 226 -7.26 -9.05 19.50
C ALA A 226 -6.77 -7.64 19.92
N SER A 227 -6.89 -7.29 21.20
CA SER A 227 -6.50 -5.98 21.76
C SER A 227 -4.99 -5.74 21.84
N ASP A 228 -4.22 -6.82 21.76
CA ASP A 228 -2.76 -6.86 21.69
C ASP A 228 -2.19 -6.50 20.30
N ARG A 229 -3.07 -6.41 19.30
CA ARG A 229 -2.74 -6.00 17.93
C ARG A 229 -2.91 -4.49 17.78
N ILE A 230 -2.09 -3.93 16.91
CA ILE A 230 -2.24 -2.54 16.48
C ILE A 230 -3.45 -2.48 15.53
N GLY A 231 -4.19 -1.37 15.60
CA GLY A 231 -5.30 -1.07 14.72
C GLY A 231 -4.85 -0.90 13.27
N ALA A 232 -5.79 -1.07 12.35
CA ALA A 232 -5.50 -1.03 10.93
C ALA A 232 -4.95 0.33 10.46
N TRP A 233 -5.51 1.44 10.96
CA TRP A 233 -5.16 2.78 10.52
C TRP A 233 -3.77 3.23 11.02
N PRO A 234 -3.41 3.10 12.31
CA PRO A 234 -2.07 3.43 12.79
C PRO A 234 -0.96 2.73 12.01
N LEU A 235 -1.13 1.43 11.78
CA LEU A 235 -0.14 0.62 11.07
C LEU A 235 -0.07 0.97 9.58
N ALA A 236 -1.21 1.25 8.93
CA ALA A 236 -1.25 1.69 7.54
C ALA A 236 -0.55 3.05 7.35
N VAL A 237 -0.75 4.00 8.27
CA VAL A 237 -0.07 5.30 8.27
C VAL A 237 1.44 5.13 8.46
N GLU A 238 1.88 4.31 9.41
CA GLU A 238 3.31 4.01 9.61
C GLU A 238 3.96 3.46 8.34
N LEU A 239 3.33 2.47 7.70
CA LEU A 239 3.81 1.88 6.45
C LEU A 239 3.84 2.91 5.31
N ALA A 240 2.86 3.81 5.23
CA ALA A 240 2.81 4.86 4.24
C ALA A 240 3.95 5.89 4.40
N LEU A 241 4.28 6.29 5.62
CA LEU A 241 5.42 7.16 5.91
C LEU A 241 6.75 6.48 5.52
N ARG A 242 6.91 5.19 5.85
CA ARG A 242 8.07 4.38 5.42
C ARG A 242 8.17 4.30 3.88
N MET A 243 7.05 4.15 3.18
CA MET A 243 7.00 4.17 1.71
C MET A 243 7.52 5.49 1.13
N ARG A 244 7.17 6.64 1.73
CA ARG A 244 7.66 7.96 1.28
C ARG A 244 9.17 8.13 1.47
N ASN A 245 9.74 7.61 2.56
CA ASN A 245 11.19 7.59 2.73
C ASN A 245 11.89 6.68 1.70
N LEU A 246 11.33 5.51 1.39
CA LEU A 246 11.88 4.65 0.34
C LEU A 246 11.81 5.31 -1.04
N GLU A 247 10.70 6.00 -1.34
CA GLU A 247 10.54 6.80 -2.56
C GLU A 247 11.58 7.92 -2.64
N MET A 248 11.87 8.60 -1.53
CA MET A 248 12.90 9.62 -1.42
C MET A 248 14.29 9.07 -1.79
N LEU A 249 14.65 7.85 -1.34
CA LEU A 249 15.94 7.23 -1.67
C LEU A 249 16.11 6.97 -3.17
N VAL A 250 15.05 6.54 -3.85
CA VAL A 250 15.08 6.32 -5.31
C VAL A 250 15.23 7.66 -6.04
N ASN A 251 14.57 8.70 -5.53
CA ASN A 251 14.56 10.05 -6.10
C ASN A 251 15.75 10.93 -5.75
N ARG A 252 16.77 10.40 -5.06
CA ARG A 252 18.04 11.10 -4.84
C ARG A 252 18.50 11.79 -6.12
N PRO A 253 18.65 13.13 -6.13
CA PRO A 253 19.02 13.89 -7.33
C PRO A 253 20.28 13.34 -8.01
N PRO A 254 20.44 13.49 -9.33
CA PRO A 254 21.71 13.21 -10.00
C PRO A 254 22.86 14.07 -9.43
N VAL A 255 24.08 13.54 -9.34
CA VAL A 255 25.28 14.35 -9.01
C VAL A 255 25.48 15.37 -10.12
N SER A 256 25.57 16.66 -9.78
CA SER A 256 25.74 17.75 -10.75
C SER A 256 27.14 17.74 -11.38
N GLU A 257 28.16 17.41 -10.59
CA GLU A 257 29.55 17.34 -11.03
C GLU A 257 29.94 15.91 -11.45
N PRO A 258 30.92 15.73 -12.35
CA PRO A 258 31.44 14.41 -12.70
C PRO A 258 32.03 13.70 -11.47
N ILE A 259 31.87 12.39 -11.39
CA ILE A 259 32.41 11.53 -10.32
C ILE A 259 33.79 11.00 -10.73
N CYS A 260 34.76 11.06 -9.82
CA CYS A 260 36.15 10.67 -10.04
C CYS A 260 36.74 9.84 -8.88
N GLY A 261 37.77 9.04 -9.16
CA GLY A 261 38.39 8.14 -8.19
C GLY A 261 39.47 8.77 -7.30
N ALA A 262 40.12 9.84 -7.77
CA ALA A 262 41.13 10.61 -7.03
C ALA A 262 41.11 12.08 -7.47
N ALA A 263 41.66 12.98 -6.64
CA ALA A 263 41.75 14.42 -6.88
C ALA A 263 42.79 14.78 -7.97
N GLY A 264 42.59 14.31 -9.20
CA GLY A 264 43.44 14.59 -10.35
C GLY A 264 42.89 15.71 -11.24
N GLY A 265 43.11 16.97 -10.84
CA GLY A 265 43.22 18.12 -11.77
C GLY A 265 41.96 18.67 -12.45
N GLY A 266 40.74 18.49 -11.93
CA GLY A 266 39.54 19.17 -12.45
C GLY A 266 38.37 19.23 -11.44
N ALA A 267 37.33 20.00 -11.77
CA ALA A 267 36.06 20.02 -11.00
C ALA A 267 35.38 18.65 -11.12
N CYS A 268 35.53 17.81 -10.08
CA CYS A 268 34.87 16.51 -9.96
C CYS A 268 34.62 16.19 -8.48
N THR A 269 33.55 15.46 -8.19
CA THR A 269 33.25 14.96 -6.85
C THR A 269 33.93 13.61 -6.67
N THR A 270 34.74 13.46 -5.63
CA THR A 270 35.40 12.19 -5.33
C THR A 270 34.42 11.18 -4.73
N VAL A 271 34.67 9.88 -4.94
CA VAL A 271 33.88 8.82 -4.29
C VAL A 271 33.92 8.95 -2.77
N GLU A 272 35.08 9.30 -2.20
CA GLU A 272 35.24 9.53 -0.76
C GLU A 272 34.37 10.69 -0.25
N ALA A 273 34.22 11.77 -1.03
CA ALA A 273 33.32 12.86 -0.67
C ALA A 273 31.85 12.40 -0.65
N LEU A 274 31.44 11.55 -1.60
CA LEU A 274 30.09 10.96 -1.63
C LEU A 274 29.85 9.97 -0.48
N GLU A 275 30.87 9.22 -0.09
CA GLU A 275 30.82 8.31 1.06
C GLU A 275 30.71 9.09 2.38
N ASN A 276 31.43 10.20 2.52
CA ASN A 276 31.39 11.07 3.70
C ASN A 276 30.11 11.92 3.81
N GLU A 277 29.45 12.22 2.69
CA GLU A 277 28.14 12.91 2.68
C GLU A 277 27.00 11.97 3.13
N ALA A 278 27.15 10.66 2.95
CA ALA A 278 26.11 9.71 3.32
C ALA A 278 26.07 9.49 4.84
N SER A 279 24.87 9.60 5.45
CA SER A 279 24.65 9.13 6.82
C SER A 279 24.98 7.63 6.89
N PRO A 280 25.68 7.13 7.93
CA PRO A 280 26.07 5.72 8.05
C PRO A 280 24.88 4.74 7.98
N GLN A 281 23.68 5.23 8.25
CA GLN A 281 22.46 4.44 8.42
C GLN A 281 21.56 4.44 7.18
N ILE A 282 21.77 5.36 6.23
CA ILE A 282 20.90 5.53 5.04
C ILE A 282 21.75 5.53 3.77
N PRO A 283 21.54 4.58 2.84
CA PRO A 283 22.35 4.44 1.63
C PRO A 283 21.93 5.41 0.52
N LEU A 284 21.90 6.71 0.83
CA LEU A 284 21.44 7.77 -0.07
C LEU A 284 22.32 7.87 -1.33
N ASN A 285 23.65 7.76 -1.17
CA ASN A 285 24.63 7.86 -2.25
C ASN A 285 25.05 6.50 -2.85
N GLU A 286 24.36 5.40 -2.51
CA GLU A 286 24.76 4.07 -3.00
C GLU A 286 24.68 3.95 -4.52
N ARG A 287 23.66 4.54 -5.17
CA ARG A 287 23.49 4.50 -6.64
C ARG A 287 24.71 5.07 -7.38
N PRO A 288 25.11 6.35 -7.18
CA PRO A 288 26.26 6.92 -7.89
C PRO A 288 27.58 6.22 -7.53
N ILE A 289 27.77 5.82 -6.26
CA ILE A 289 28.99 5.12 -5.81
C ILE A 289 29.13 3.78 -6.52
N LYS A 290 28.07 2.95 -6.53
CA LYS A 290 28.10 1.62 -7.19
C LYS A 290 28.22 1.72 -8.70
N ALA A 291 27.61 2.74 -9.31
CA ALA A 291 27.76 3.02 -10.74
C ALA A 291 29.22 3.33 -11.09
N PHE A 292 29.85 4.26 -10.36
CA PHE A 292 31.25 4.63 -10.58
C PHE A 292 32.20 3.46 -10.34
N LEU A 293 32.12 2.79 -9.19
CA LEU A 293 33.03 1.70 -8.84
C LEU A 293 32.93 0.54 -9.82
N THR A 294 31.73 0.21 -10.29
CA THR A 294 31.54 -0.86 -11.30
C THR A 294 32.12 -0.44 -12.65
N GLY A 295 31.90 0.80 -13.09
CA GLY A 295 32.49 1.30 -14.33
C GLY A 295 34.02 1.32 -14.27
N PHE A 296 34.59 1.89 -13.21
CA PHE A 296 36.02 1.96 -12.99
C PHE A 296 36.68 0.58 -12.94
N ARG A 297 36.05 -0.40 -12.27
CA ARG A 297 36.54 -1.79 -12.22
C ARG A 297 36.53 -2.48 -13.58
N ASN A 298 35.52 -2.21 -14.42
CA ASN A 298 35.41 -2.78 -15.77
C ASN A 298 36.26 -2.07 -16.83
N LEU A 299 36.86 -0.91 -16.51
CA LEU A 299 37.85 -0.26 -17.37
C LEU A 299 39.11 -1.16 -17.55
N GLY A 300 39.96 -0.89 -18.52
CA GLY A 300 41.23 -1.63 -18.71
C GLY A 300 42.27 -1.26 -17.67
N GLY A 301 43.33 -2.08 -17.51
CA GLY A 301 44.48 -1.73 -16.67
C GLY A 301 44.82 -2.73 -15.55
N GLY A 302 43.91 -3.67 -15.22
CA GLY A 302 44.18 -4.77 -14.28
C GLY A 302 44.76 -4.30 -12.93
N ALA A 303 45.84 -4.96 -12.48
CA ALA A 303 46.55 -4.62 -11.23
C ALA A 303 47.27 -3.26 -11.26
N ILE A 304 47.45 -2.65 -12.44
CA ILE A 304 48.17 -1.38 -12.60
C ILE A 304 47.28 -0.19 -12.20
N LYS A 305 45.95 -0.34 -12.20
CA LYS A 305 45.00 0.72 -11.82
C LYS A 305 45.19 1.31 -10.42
N ASN A 306 45.74 0.52 -9.49
CA ASN A 306 45.88 0.87 -8.07
C ASN A 306 47.35 1.10 -7.65
N ASN A 307 48.31 1.07 -8.59
CA ASN A 307 49.72 1.28 -8.23
C ASN A 307 49.99 2.76 -8.03
N ASP A 308 49.92 3.17 -6.78
CA ASP A 308 50.31 4.48 -6.28
C ASP A 308 51.84 4.55 -6.09
N ASN A 309 52.59 4.42 -7.18
CA ASN A 309 54.05 4.60 -7.12
C ASN A 309 54.37 6.09 -7.17
N SER A 310 54.27 6.76 -6.01
CA SER A 310 55.05 7.92 -5.50
C SER A 310 55.53 9.04 -6.45
N THR A 311 55.00 9.12 -7.68
CA THR A 311 55.36 10.09 -8.73
C THR A 311 54.15 10.85 -9.24
N GLY A 312 52.98 10.72 -8.60
CA GLY A 312 51.78 11.51 -8.89
C GLY A 312 51.06 11.15 -10.19
N LEU A 313 51.48 10.07 -10.87
CA LEU A 313 50.77 9.49 -12.01
C LEU A 313 50.14 8.18 -11.54
N ALA A 314 48.85 8.22 -11.24
CA ALA A 314 48.04 7.02 -11.02
C ALA A 314 48.28 6.04 -12.17
N GLY A 315 48.43 4.75 -11.87
CA GLY A 315 48.69 3.75 -12.90
C GLY A 315 47.65 3.75 -14.02
N ASP A 316 48.16 3.62 -15.25
CA ASP A 316 47.46 3.81 -16.53
C ASP A 316 46.74 5.17 -16.66
N GLU A 317 47.30 6.08 -17.48
CA GLU A 317 46.79 7.43 -17.80
C GLU A 317 45.31 7.40 -18.23
N PHE A 318 44.87 6.28 -18.81
CA PHE A 318 43.49 6.06 -19.21
C PHE A 318 42.53 5.89 -18.01
N SER A 319 42.92 5.11 -16.98
CA SER A 319 42.11 4.97 -15.75
C SER A 319 42.19 6.19 -14.85
N GLY A 320 43.35 6.84 -14.78
CA GLY A 320 43.53 8.06 -13.99
C GLY A 320 42.68 9.25 -14.46
N SER A 321 42.27 9.26 -15.73
CA SER A 321 41.45 10.31 -16.34
C SER A 321 39.95 9.98 -16.44
N PHE A 322 39.51 8.82 -15.92
CA PHE A 322 38.11 8.40 -16.01
C PHE A 322 37.18 9.26 -15.16
N LYS A 323 36.13 9.78 -15.78
CA LYS A 323 35.05 10.54 -15.16
C LYS A 323 33.70 9.93 -15.52
N LEU A 324 32.80 9.84 -14.55
CA LEU A 324 31.42 9.40 -14.76
C LEU A 324 30.44 10.52 -14.41
N THR A 325 29.60 10.92 -15.35
CA THR A 325 28.56 11.92 -15.14
C THR A 325 27.19 11.26 -15.19
N GLU A 326 26.35 11.48 -14.17
CA GLU A 326 24.94 11.10 -14.21
C GLU A 326 24.19 12.03 -15.17
N LEU A 327 23.45 11.49 -16.13
CA LEU A 327 22.65 12.29 -17.05
C LEU A 327 21.30 12.59 -16.38
N PRO A 328 20.99 13.87 -16.06
CA PRO A 328 19.83 14.19 -15.25
C PRO A 328 18.53 14.07 -16.06
N PRO A 329 17.54 13.27 -15.61
CA PRO A 329 16.17 13.36 -16.10
C PRO A 329 15.57 14.72 -15.77
N THR A 330 14.73 15.24 -16.65
CA THR A 330 13.90 16.41 -16.33
C THR A 330 12.98 16.05 -15.16
N PRO A 331 13.06 16.72 -14.00
CA PRO A 331 12.22 16.37 -12.88
C PRO A 331 10.75 16.68 -13.15
N LYS A 332 9.86 15.82 -12.66
CA LYS A 332 8.44 16.12 -12.54
C LYS A 332 8.20 16.73 -11.15
N THR A 333 7.85 18.02 -11.11
CA THR A 333 7.42 18.67 -9.87
C THR A 333 6.00 18.25 -9.55
N VAL A 334 5.77 17.73 -8.34
CA VAL A 334 4.43 17.38 -7.87
C VAL A 334 3.96 18.37 -6.81
N ASP A 335 2.65 18.58 -6.77
CA ASP A 335 2.03 19.41 -5.76
C ASP A 335 1.90 18.65 -4.43
N ALA A 336 2.12 19.32 -3.30
CA ALA A 336 2.02 18.72 -1.97
C ALA A 336 0.60 18.21 -1.68
N GLU A 337 -0.42 18.83 -2.28
CA GLU A 337 -1.81 18.41 -2.12
C GLU A 337 -2.23 17.28 -3.06
N SER A 338 -1.39 16.88 -4.02
CA SER A 338 -1.68 15.77 -4.91
C SER A 338 -1.48 14.41 -4.24
N LEU A 339 -2.05 13.34 -4.80
CA LEU A 339 -1.80 11.97 -4.33
C LEU A 339 -0.31 11.56 -4.40
N SER A 340 0.46 12.22 -5.27
CA SER A 340 1.91 12.06 -5.40
C SER A 340 2.71 12.78 -4.30
N GLY A 341 2.20 13.90 -3.79
CA GLY A 341 2.83 14.71 -2.74
C GLY A 341 2.33 14.40 -1.32
N PHE A 342 1.18 13.75 -1.18
CA PHE A 342 0.55 13.49 0.11
C PHE A 342 1.47 12.74 1.09
N LEU A 343 1.53 13.20 2.34
CA LEU A 343 2.46 12.80 3.41
C LEU A 343 3.93 13.22 3.22
N ILE A 344 4.30 13.92 2.14
CA ILE A 344 5.64 14.51 1.99
C ILE A 344 5.60 15.93 2.57
N PRO A 345 6.45 16.26 3.58
CA PRO A 345 6.48 17.62 4.11
C PRO A 345 6.86 18.62 3.01
N ALA A 346 6.10 19.72 2.86
CA ALA A 346 6.27 20.68 1.78
C ALA A 346 7.68 21.32 1.72
N GLY A 347 8.34 21.46 2.87
CA GLY A 347 9.71 21.99 2.99
C GLY A 347 10.81 20.93 2.96
N ALA A 348 10.49 19.64 2.78
CA ALA A 348 11.50 18.58 2.81
C ALA A 348 12.43 18.68 1.58
N THR A 349 13.74 18.54 1.82
CA THR A 349 14.76 18.57 0.76
C THR A 349 15.67 17.35 0.82
N ILE A 350 16.06 16.85 -0.35
CA ILE A 350 17.04 15.79 -0.57
C ILE A 350 18.26 16.46 -1.21
N THR A 351 19.40 16.49 -0.51
CA THR A 351 20.65 17.11 -1.00
C THR A 351 20.44 18.53 -1.58
N GLY A 352 19.61 19.35 -0.91
CA GLY A 352 19.30 20.73 -1.33
C GLY A 352 18.20 20.88 -2.39
N VAL A 353 17.63 19.79 -2.92
CA VAL A 353 16.52 19.79 -3.89
C VAL A 353 15.23 19.40 -3.19
N SER A 354 14.09 20.02 -3.53
CA SER A 354 12.79 19.65 -2.93
C SER A 354 12.47 18.16 -3.14
N ALA A 355 11.98 17.48 -2.10
CA ALA A 355 11.52 16.09 -2.19
C ALA A 355 10.28 15.89 -3.08
N LEU A 356 9.59 16.98 -3.43
CA LEU A 356 8.49 17.01 -4.39
C LEU A 356 8.97 17.06 -5.85
N SER A 357 10.28 17.20 -6.08
CA SER A 357 10.89 17.09 -7.41
C SER A 357 11.25 15.63 -7.69
N LYS A 358 10.43 14.94 -8.51
CA LYS A 358 10.57 13.51 -8.79
C LYS A 358 11.43 13.27 -10.04
N HIS A 359 12.61 12.70 -9.87
CA HIS A 359 13.51 12.39 -11.00
C HIS A 359 13.31 10.98 -11.56
N TYR A 360 13.07 9.99 -10.69
CA TYR A 360 13.18 8.57 -11.03
C TYR A 360 11.93 7.76 -10.68
N LEU A 361 11.17 8.17 -9.67
CA LEU A 361 9.99 7.46 -9.20
C LEU A 361 8.93 8.45 -8.72
N ASP A 362 7.67 8.21 -9.07
CA ASP A 362 6.54 8.93 -8.49
C ASP A 362 5.51 7.88 -8.04
N LEU A 363 5.17 7.91 -6.75
CA LEU A 363 4.20 7.01 -6.15
C LEU A 363 2.93 7.79 -5.80
N GLN A 364 1.79 7.29 -6.27
CA GLN A 364 0.47 7.82 -5.92
C GLN A 364 -0.14 6.92 -4.84
N ILE A 365 -0.54 7.53 -3.73
CA ILE A 365 -1.19 6.83 -2.62
C ILE A 365 -2.70 6.74 -2.84
N TYR A 366 -3.34 5.70 -2.29
CA TYR A 366 -4.79 5.57 -2.19
C TYR A 366 -5.26 5.83 -0.75
N PRO A 367 -5.54 7.09 -0.36
CA PRO A 367 -6.24 7.41 0.87
C PRO A 367 -7.75 7.22 0.64
N ILE A 368 -8.36 6.22 1.28
CA ILE A 368 -9.76 5.83 1.04
C ILE A 368 -10.60 6.05 2.29
N ASN A 369 -11.77 6.66 2.12
CA ASN A 369 -12.73 6.86 3.19
C ASN A 369 -13.54 5.59 3.40
N PHE A 370 -13.09 4.76 4.34
CA PHE A 370 -13.80 3.53 4.69
C PHE A 370 -14.75 3.74 5.86
N VAL A 371 -15.72 2.85 5.96
CA VAL A 371 -16.62 2.74 7.10
C VAL A 371 -16.86 1.28 7.44
N THR A 372 -16.70 0.95 8.71
CA THR A 372 -17.13 -0.36 9.25
C THR A 372 -18.36 -0.15 10.11
N PHE A 373 -19.20 -1.17 10.27
CA PHE A 373 -20.37 -1.06 11.14
C PHE A 373 -20.16 -1.76 12.47
N TYR A 374 -20.74 -1.19 13.50
CA TYR A 374 -21.02 -1.87 14.75
C TYR A 374 -22.52 -1.88 15.00
N THR A 375 -22.98 -2.88 15.75
CA THR A 375 -24.40 -3.02 16.06
C THR A 375 -24.75 -2.13 17.24
N ASN A 376 -25.61 -1.15 16.99
CA ASN A 376 -26.17 -0.24 17.98
C ASN A 376 -27.58 -0.71 18.35
N PHE A 377 -27.83 -0.95 19.64
CA PHE A 377 -29.13 -1.41 20.14
C PHE A 377 -29.95 -0.22 20.63
N VAL A 378 -30.80 0.31 19.76
CA VAL A 378 -31.64 1.47 20.06
C VAL A 378 -32.88 1.04 20.85
N PRO A 379 -33.09 1.54 22.09
CA PRO A 379 -34.25 1.22 22.88
C PRO A 379 -35.47 2.01 22.40
N THR A 380 -36.60 1.33 22.22
CA THR A 380 -37.84 1.93 21.72
C THR A 380 -39.06 1.45 22.48
N THR A 381 -40.15 2.20 22.33
CA THR A 381 -41.46 1.78 22.77
C THR A 381 -42.10 0.99 21.65
N ASP A 382 -42.44 -0.27 21.92
CA ASP A 382 -42.83 -1.21 20.87
C ASP A 382 -44.12 -0.71 20.18
N PRO A 383 -44.09 -0.37 18.87
CA PRO A 383 -45.33 -0.17 18.11
C PRO A 383 -46.08 -1.50 17.93
N ALA A 384 -45.44 -2.61 18.27
CA ALA A 384 -45.76 -3.95 17.82
C ALA A 384 -45.84 -4.97 18.97
N GLY A 385 -46.36 -4.58 20.14
CA GLY A 385 -46.59 -5.51 21.26
C GLY A 385 -47.33 -6.80 20.87
N TYR A 386 -47.10 -7.84 21.68
CA TYR A 386 -47.64 -9.22 21.64
C TYR A 386 -49.16 -9.36 21.37
N THR A 387 -49.92 -8.27 21.36
CA THR A 387 -51.27 -8.14 20.79
C THR A 387 -51.56 -6.65 20.55
N SER A 388 -52.55 -6.30 19.72
CA SER A 388 -53.03 -4.92 19.47
C SER A 388 -53.55 -4.16 20.70
N THR A 389 -53.52 -4.76 21.90
CA THR A 389 -54.18 -4.27 23.12
C THR A 389 -53.21 -3.96 24.28
N VAL A 390 -51.96 -4.42 24.22
CA VAL A 390 -50.97 -4.27 25.31
C VAL A 390 -49.73 -3.53 24.79
N LYS A 391 -49.46 -2.34 25.33
CA LYS A 391 -48.23 -1.59 25.01
C LYS A 391 -47.03 -2.23 25.72
N ALA A 392 -45.92 -2.43 25.01
CA ALA A 392 -44.68 -2.94 25.58
C ALA A 392 -43.58 -1.86 25.58
N GLY A 393 -42.77 -1.80 26.63
CA GLY A 393 -41.69 -0.81 26.78
C GLY A 393 -40.32 -1.49 26.85
N GLY A 394 -39.28 -0.80 26.40
CA GLY A 394 -37.90 -1.31 26.43
C GLY A 394 -37.67 -2.42 25.40
N ALA A 395 -38.24 -2.27 24.20
CA ALA A 395 -37.83 -3.08 23.05
C ALA A 395 -36.45 -2.59 22.59
N CYS A 396 -35.60 -3.46 22.06
CA CYS A 396 -34.27 -3.08 21.59
C CYS A 396 -34.11 -3.46 20.13
N TYR A 397 -33.95 -2.46 19.27
CA TYR A 397 -33.81 -2.64 17.83
C TYR A 397 -32.35 -2.51 17.44
N ALA A 398 -31.83 -3.50 16.72
CA ALA A 398 -30.49 -3.45 16.17
C ALA A 398 -30.48 -2.51 14.96
N SER A 399 -29.65 -1.48 15.01
CA SER A 399 -29.33 -0.59 13.89
C SER A 399 -27.83 -0.63 13.65
N LYS A 400 -27.40 -0.47 12.38
CA LYS A 400 -25.98 -0.53 12.02
C LYS A 400 -25.41 0.89 12.04
N THR A 401 -24.54 1.18 12.99
CA THR A 401 -23.89 2.49 13.09
C THR A 401 -22.52 2.45 12.44
N ALA A 402 -22.26 3.42 11.58
CA ALA A 402 -20.98 3.67 10.94
C ALA A 402 -19.91 4.07 11.95
N LEU A 403 -18.77 3.38 11.90
CA LEU A 403 -17.49 3.86 12.39
C LEU A 403 -16.68 4.33 11.17
N ILE A 404 -16.40 5.63 11.09
CA ILE A 404 -15.65 6.20 9.96
C ILE A 404 -14.14 5.99 10.12
N ILE A 405 -13.48 5.72 8.99
CA ILE A 405 -12.04 5.61 8.85
C ILE A 405 -11.61 6.51 7.67
N PRO A 406 -11.52 7.84 7.89
CA PRO A 406 -11.22 8.78 6.81
C PRO A 406 -9.81 8.58 6.28
N GLY A 407 -9.68 8.61 4.95
CA GLY A 407 -8.42 8.60 4.20
C GLY A 407 -7.49 7.40 4.43
N TYR A 408 -7.98 6.25 4.90
CA TYR A 408 -7.20 5.05 5.17
C TYR A 408 -6.14 4.79 4.07
N PRO A 409 -4.83 4.79 4.41
CA PRO A 409 -3.76 4.52 3.45
C PRO A 409 -3.82 3.07 2.95
N PHE A 410 -4.52 2.85 1.84
CA PHE A 410 -4.79 1.49 1.35
C PHE A 410 -3.59 0.87 0.62
N GLY A 411 -2.79 1.70 -0.04
CA GLY A 411 -1.61 1.25 -0.77
C GLY A 411 -1.10 2.31 -1.75
N PHE A 412 -0.04 1.97 -2.47
CA PHE A 412 0.57 2.83 -3.49
C PHE A 412 0.52 2.18 -4.86
N ILE A 413 0.43 3.02 -5.89
CA ILE A 413 0.75 2.67 -7.26
C ILE A 413 1.87 3.54 -7.81
N LYS A 414 2.61 2.99 -8.75
CA LYS A 414 3.55 3.78 -9.55
C LYS A 414 2.79 4.64 -10.55
N ASN A 415 3.12 5.94 -10.59
CA ASN A 415 2.63 6.82 -11.65
C ASN A 415 3.27 6.42 -12.99
N PRO A 416 2.48 6.06 -14.02
CA PRO A 416 3.00 5.68 -15.34
C PRO A 416 3.76 6.80 -16.05
N GLU A 417 3.50 8.07 -15.74
CA GLU A 417 4.17 9.22 -16.37
C GLU A 417 5.66 9.32 -16.02
N VAL A 418 6.09 8.73 -14.90
CA VAL A 418 7.49 8.77 -14.44
C VAL A 418 8.14 7.41 -14.67
N LEU A 419 8.98 7.35 -15.70
CA LEU A 419 9.76 6.16 -16.02
C LEU A 419 10.98 6.10 -15.10
N THR A 420 11.17 4.99 -14.40
CA THR A 420 12.43 4.77 -13.67
C THR A 420 13.47 4.25 -14.65
N TYR A 421 14.56 4.98 -14.83
CA TYR A 421 15.73 4.60 -15.61
C TYR A 421 16.97 5.30 -15.05
N TYR A 422 18.14 4.79 -15.42
CA TYR A 422 19.43 5.36 -15.05
C TYR A 422 20.28 5.53 -16.29
N ALA A 423 20.82 6.73 -16.49
CA ALA A 423 21.61 7.08 -17.67
C ALA A 423 22.91 7.78 -17.24
N VAL A 424 24.00 7.41 -17.88
CA VAL A 424 25.35 7.90 -17.54
C VAL A 424 26.16 8.20 -18.80
N LYS A 425 27.08 9.15 -18.66
CA LYS A 425 28.13 9.49 -19.61
C LYS A 425 29.47 9.18 -18.95
N GLY A 426 30.31 8.39 -19.62
CA GLY A 426 31.69 8.17 -19.20
C GLY A 426 32.66 8.91 -20.11
N GLU A 427 33.69 9.51 -19.53
CA GLU A 427 34.74 10.23 -20.24
C GLU A 427 36.12 9.74 -19.78
N ALA A 428 37.06 9.58 -20.72
CA ALA A 428 38.44 9.24 -20.40
C ALA A 428 39.39 9.75 -21.50
N LYS A 429 40.64 10.05 -21.15
CA LYS A 429 41.65 10.54 -22.10
C LYS A 429 42.52 9.39 -22.60
N PHE A 430 42.55 9.17 -23.91
CA PHE A 430 43.44 8.20 -24.55
C PHE A 430 44.69 8.87 -25.11
N ILE A 431 45.86 8.38 -24.72
CA ILE A 431 47.15 8.79 -25.26
C ILE A 431 47.73 7.60 -26.05
N GLY A 432 47.93 7.79 -27.36
CA GLY A 432 48.47 6.75 -28.22
C GLY A 432 49.99 6.60 -28.08
N LEU A 433 50.51 5.40 -28.29
CA LEU A 433 51.95 5.08 -28.15
C LEU A 433 52.84 5.89 -29.11
N PHE A 434 52.32 6.23 -30.30
CA PHE A 434 53.04 6.99 -31.34
C PHE A 434 52.27 8.26 -31.73
N PHE A 435 52.04 9.16 -30.77
CA PHE A 435 51.29 10.39 -31.00
C PHE A 435 52.17 11.46 -31.68
N PRO A 436 51.84 11.96 -32.88
CA PRO A 436 52.69 12.89 -33.64
C PRO A 436 52.46 14.38 -33.28
N PHE A 437 51.59 14.69 -32.32
CA PHE A 437 51.23 16.06 -31.96
C PHE A 437 51.85 16.45 -30.60
N ASN A 438 52.35 17.68 -30.50
CA ASN A 438 53.08 18.21 -29.34
C ASN A 438 52.23 18.41 -28.06
N GLU A 439 50.92 18.19 -28.12
CA GLU A 439 50.03 18.34 -26.97
C GLU A 439 49.86 16.99 -26.26
N PHE A 440 50.48 16.85 -25.10
CA PHE A 440 50.33 15.72 -24.17
C PHE A 440 48.90 15.60 -23.57
N GLU A 441 47.89 16.26 -24.13
CA GLU A 441 46.55 16.35 -23.55
C GLU A 441 45.63 15.16 -23.88
N GLY A 442 46.04 14.29 -24.80
CA GLY A 442 45.31 13.07 -25.20
C GLY A 442 43.99 13.32 -25.95
N ILE A 443 43.39 12.28 -26.52
CA ILE A 443 42.06 12.35 -27.16
C ILE A 443 41.00 12.04 -26.09
N GLN A 444 40.08 12.97 -25.86
CA GLN A 444 38.92 12.72 -25.01
C GLN A 444 37.96 11.76 -25.70
N MET A 445 37.73 10.61 -25.09
CA MET A 445 36.71 9.66 -25.51
C MET A 445 35.50 9.76 -24.60
N GLN A 446 34.33 9.54 -25.19
CA GLN A 446 33.05 9.59 -24.51
C GLN A 446 32.23 8.35 -24.85
N ALA A 447 31.49 7.84 -23.89
CA ALA A 447 30.53 6.77 -24.07
C ALA A 447 29.26 7.05 -23.26
N TYR A 448 28.13 6.52 -23.74
CA TYR A 448 26.81 6.73 -23.15
C TYR A 448 26.13 5.39 -22.96
N ALA A 449 25.45 5.23 -21.84
CA ALA A 449 24.60 4.07 -21.61
C ALA A 449 23.38 4.46 -20.77
N ALA A 450 22.28 3.75 -21.00
CA ALA A 450 21.10 3.83 -20.17
C ALA A 450 20.57 2.43 -19.87
N ALA A 451 20.13 2.24 -18.63
CA ALA A 451 19.53 1.00 -18.17
C ALA A 451 18.25 1.30 -17.40
N LYS A 452 17.25 0.44 -17.58
CA LYS A 452 16.00 0.48 -16.82
C LYS A 452 16.07 -0.52 -15.66
N PRO A 453 15.89 -0.07 -14.40
CA PRO A 453 15.68 -0.98 -13.29
C PRO A 453 14.42 -1.81 -13.49
N MET A 454 14.47 -3.08 -13.11
CA MET A 454 13.29 -3.94 -13.04
C MET A 454 12.87 -4.13 -11.58
N GLY A 455 11.57 -4.32 -11.36
CA GLY A 455 10.93 -4.22 -10.03
C GLY A 455 9.55 -3.56 -10.11
N GLY A 456 8.91 -3.63 -11.28
CA GLY A 456 7.87 -2.70 -11.73
C GLY A 456 6.45 -2.97 -11.29
N ARG A 457 6.21 -3.77 -10.23
CA ARG A 457 4.86 -3.96 -9.69
C ARG A 457 4.74 -3.37 -8.29
N ILE A 458 4.81 -2.05 -8.26
CA ILE A 458 4.41 -1.29 -7.07
C ILE A 458 2.88 -1.23 -7.11
N GLY A 459 2.27 -2.27 -6.53
CA GLY A 459 0.82 -2.41 -6.34
C GLY A 459 -0.02 -2.58 -7.61
N PRO A 460 -1.16 -3.27 -7.51
CA PRO A 460 -2.18 -3.26 -8.56
C PRO A 460 -2.93 -1.91 -8.58
N ARG A 461 -3.41 -1.50 -9.76
CA ARG A 461 -4.27 -0.33 -9.92
C ARG A 461 -5.71 -0.70 -9.56
N LEU A 462 -5.99 -0.70 -8.27
CA LEU A 462 -7.30 -1.12 -7.72
C LEU A 462 -8.35 0.00 -7.83
N PHE A 463 -7.92 1.25 -7.78
CA PHE A 463 -8.79 2.42 -7.85
C PHE A 463 -8.41 3.33 -9.01
N GLY A 464 -9.36 4.14 -9.45
CA GLY A 464 -9.11 5.23 -10.39
C GLY A 464 -8.58 6.46 -9.64
N ILE A 465 -7.90 7.33 -10.37
CA ILE A 465 -7.47 8.64 -9.88
C ILE A 465 -8.33 9.69 -10.59
N GLY A 466 -8.89 10.63 -9.83
CA GLY A 466 -9.68 11.72 -10.38
C GLY A 466 -8.84 12.61 -11.31
N ALA A 467 -9.51 13.33 -12.20
CA ALA A 467 -8.85 14.21 -13.18
C ALA A 467 -8.01 15.32 -12.52
N ASP A 468 -8.30 15.66 -11.27
CA ASP A 468 -7.56 16.63 -10.45
C ASP A 468 -6.24 16.08 -9.88
N GLY A 469 -6.01 14.77 -9.94
CA GLY A 469 -4.84 14.11 -9.34
C GLY A 469 -4.81 14.17 -7.81
N ARG A 470 -5.92 14.57 -7.18
CA ARG A 470 -6.06 14.76 -5.73
C ARG A 470 -7.11 13.83 -5.12
N SER A 471 -8.06 13.35 -5.91
CA SER A 471 -9.13 12.46 -5.49
C SER A 471 -8.93 11.00 -5.95
N VAL A 472 -9.48 10.06 -5.19
CA VAL A 472 -9.53 8.63 -5.53
C VAL A 472 -10.97 8.29 -5.89
N VAL A 473 -11.19 7.62 -7.03
CA VAL A 473 -12.51 7.22 -7.51
C VAL A 473 -12.59 5.71 -7.70
N PRO A 474 -13.79 5.10 -7.64
CA PRO A 474 -13.96 3.74 -8.14
C PRO A 474 -13.43 3.60 -9.56
N ARG A 475 -12.72 2.51 -9.84
CA ARG A 475 -12.17 2.28 -11.17
C ARG A 475 -13.27 1.75 -12.09
N ASP A 476 -13.48 2.39 -13.24
CA ASP A 476 -14.48 2.01 -14.22
C ASP A 476 -13.78 1.55 -15.53
N ASP A 477 -13.49 0.26 -15.66
CA ASP A 477 -12.90 -0.30 -16.89
C ASP A 477 -13.45 -1.71 -17.19
N GLY A 478 -14.16 -1.85 -18.31
CA GLY A 478 -14.72 -3.11 -18.80
C GLY A 478 -13.69 -4.10 -19.37
N SER A 479 -12.39 -3.79 -19.33
CA SER A 479 -11.29 -4.64 -19.82
C SER A 479 -10.33 -5.13 -18.74
N GLN A 480 -10.75 -5.09 -17.48
CA GLN A 480 -9.98 -5.54 -16.32
C GLN A 480 -9.78 -7.05 -16.38
N ASN A 481 -8.56 -7.46 -16.69
CA ASN A 481 -8.18 -8.87 -16.62
C ASN A 481 -7.68 -9.26 -15.22
N ARG A 482 -7.49 -8.28 -14.31
CA ARG A 482 -7.00 -8.48 -12.95
C ARG A 482 -7.55 -7.45 -11.97
N THR A 483 -8.25 -7.95 -10.97
CA THR A 483 -8.53 -7.37 -9.63
C THR A 483 -9.37 -6.12 -9.49
N ASN A 484 -10.39 -6.27 -8.64
CA ASN A 484 -11.25 -5.20 -8.15
C ASN A 484 -11.24 -5.19 -6.63
N PRO A 485 -11.05 -4.01 -5.99
CA PRO A 485 -11.12 -3.91 -4.55
C PRO A 485 -12.56 -4.04 -4.04
N TYR A 486 -13.54 -3.70 -4.89
CA TYR A 486 -14.96 -3.50 -4.58
C TYR A 486 -15.18 -2.52 -3.43
N VAL A 487 -15.99 -1.49 -3.68
CA VAL A 487 -16.45 -0.57 -2.64
C VAL A 487 -17.96 -0.59 -2.63
N LEU A 488 -18.55 -0.70 -1.44
CA LEU A 488 -20.00 -0.66 -1.32
C LEU A 488 -20.50 0.67 -0.76
N GLY A 489 -21.70 1.07 -1.17
CA GLY A 489 -22.45 2.17 -0.56
C GLY A 489 -23.87 1.73 -0.23
N PHE A 490 -24.59 2.48 0.61
CA PHE A 490 -26.01 2.22 0.84
C PHE A 490 -26.90 2.99 -0.13
N ASN A 491 -27.94 2.31 -0.60
CA ASN A 491 -29.10 3.00 -1.17
C ASN A 491 -30.02 3.49 -0.05
N THR A 492 -29.84 4.72 0.42
CA THR A 492 -30.73 5.32 1.43
C THR A 492 -31.88 6.12 0.82
N ALA A 493 -32.16 5.96 -0.49
CA ALA A 493 -33.24 6.69 -1.15
C ALA A 493 -34.58 6.51 -0.40
N GLY A 494 -35.23 7.63 -0.09
CA GLY A 494 -36.48 7.67 0.66
C GLY A 494 -36.35 7.54 2.18
N LEU A 495 -35.13 7.57 2.74
CA LEU A 495 -34.89 7.80 4.17
C LEU A 495 -34.56 9.28 4.39
N THR A 496 -35.55 10.07 4.81
CA THR A 496 -35.36 11.51 5.12
C THR A 496 -35.03 11.74 6.59
N GLU A 497 -35.32 10.78 7.46
CA GLU A 497 -35.06 10.81 8.89
C GLU A 497 -34.68 9.42 9.38
N PHE A 498 -34.00 9.34 10.53
CA PHE A 498 -33.69 8.07 11.15
C PHE A 498 -34.96 7.28 11.49
N THR A 499 -34.97 6.02 11.10
CA THR A 499 -35.98 5.03 11.51
C THR A 499 -35.27 3.77 12.01
N VAL A 500 -35.92 3.03 12.91
CA VAL A 500 -35.34 1.80 13.49
C VAL A 500 -34.88 0.82 12.41
N GLY A 501 -33.66 0.29 12.53
CA GLY A 501 -33.07 -0.62 11.54
C GLY A 501 -32.49 0.09 10.30
N SER A 502 -32.59 1.41 10.19
CA SER A 502 -31.85 2.18 9.18
C SER A 502 -30.36 2.30 9.55
N PRO A 503 -29.46 2.44 8.56
CA PRO A 503 -28.06 2.74 8.82
C PRO A 503 -27.93 4.15 9.42
N ILE A 504 -26.89 4.33 10.23
CA ILE A 504 -26.52 5.62 10.80
C ILE A 504 -25.13 5.98 10.27
N PRO A 505 -24.95 7.10 9.54
CA PRO A 505 -25.96 8.08 9.11
C PRO A 505 -26.92 7.55 8.03
N CYS A 506 -28.15 8.08 8.01
CA CYS A 506 -29.15 7.80 6.98
C CYS A 506 -29.05 8.73 5.76
N ASP A 507 -28.19 9.75 5.83
CA ASP A 507 -27.98 10.74 4.78
C ASP A 507 -27.43 10.10 3.48
N PRO A 508 -28.10 10.23 2.32
CA PRO A 508 -27.58 9.74 1.05
C PRO A 508 -26.27 10.41 0.63
N ASP A 509 -26.00 11.66 1.04
CA ASP A 509 -24.78 12.39 0.69
C ASP A 509 -23.57 12.02 1.58
N PHE A 510 -23.76 11.04 2.46
CA PHE A 510 -22.69 10.38 3.20
C PHE A 510 -22.08 9.19 2.41
N TRP A 511 -22.92 8.47 1.67
CA TRP A 511 -22.55 7.21 1.02
C TRP A 511 -22.13 7.41 -0.43
N ILE A 512 -21.16 6.63 -0.89
CA ILE A 512 -20.90 6.55 -2.33
C ILE A 512 -22.15 6.03 -3.06
N ASN A 513 -22.55 6.73 -4.12
CA ASN A 513 -23.72 6.44 -4.96
C ASN A 513 -23.40 6.37 -6.46
N GLY A 514 -22.13 6.16 -6.85
CA GLY A 514 -21.75 6.01 -8.26
C GLY A 514 -20.24 5.91 -8.52
N SER A 515 -19.85 5.44 -9.72
CA SER A 515 -18.45 5.19 -10.10
C SER A 515 -17.60 6.45 -10.29
N GLY A 516 -18.21 7.61 -10.58
CA GLY A 516 -17.50 8.88 -10.77
C GLY A 516 -17.30 9.71 -9.50
N LYS A 517 -17.78 9.25 -8.34
CA LYS A 517 -17.69 9.98 -7.07
C LYS A 517 -16.39 9.67 -6.34
N ALA A 518 -15.81 10.68 -5.70
CA ALA A 518 -14.58 10.52 -4.92
C ALA A 518 -14.86 9.70 -3.65
N ILE A 519 -14.16 8.58 -3.48
CA ILE A 519 -14.21 7.69 -2.31
C ILE A 519 -13.05 7.94 -1.35
N GLY A 520 -12.40 9.08 -1.50
CA GLY A 520 -11.15 9.39 -0.85
C GLY A 520 -10.33 10.36 -1.68
N GLY A 521 -9.11 10.61 -1.23
CA GLY A 521 -8.26 11.66 -1.77
C GLY A 521 -7.54 12.41 -0.67
N ASN A 522 -6.86 13.48 -1.06
CA ASN A 522 -6.43 14.47 -0.08
C ASN A 522 -7.66 15.03 0.65
N PRO A 523 -7.68 15.09 1.99
CA PRO A 523 -8.81 15.64 2.73
C PRO A 523 -9.27 17.04 2.31
N THR A 524 -8.44 17.83 1.64
CA THR A 524 -8.80 19.17 1.12
C THR A 524 -9.49 19.15 -0.26
N SER A 525 -9.67 17.98 -0.88
CA SER A 525 -10.06 17.84 -2.30
C SER A 525 -11.55 17.97 -2.63
N GLY A 526 -12.45 18.20 -1.66
CA GLY A 526 -13.87 18.47 -1.93
C GLY A 526 -14.84 17.60 -1.13
N GLU A 527 -15.92 17.14 -1.77
CA GLU A 527 -16.99 16.33 -1.13
C GLU A 527 -16.47 14.97 -0.65
N ILE A 528 -16.81 14.62 0.59
CA ILE A 528 -16.38 13.39 1.26
C ILE A 528 -17.52 12.37 1.23
N PHE A 529 -17.32 11.27 0.51
CA PHE A 529 -18.17 10.08 0.52
C PHE A 529 -17.45 8.90 1.19
N PHE A 530 -18.22 8.02 1.82
CA PHE A 530 -17.74 6.83 2.50
C PHE A 530 -18.17 5.55 1.78
N GLY A 531 -17.25 4.58 1.78
CA GLY A 531 -17.46 3.26 1.22
C GLY A 531 -17.22 2.16 2.25
N ILE A 532 -18.01 1.10 2.16
CA ILE A 532 -17.84 -0.10 2.99
C ILE A 532 -16.70 -0.92 2.39
N PRO A 533 -15.69 -1.32 3.18
CA PRO A 533 -14.55 -2.07 2.68
C PRO A 533 -14.96 -3.49 2.28
N ASN A 534 -14.38 -3.98 1.20
CA ASN A 534 -14.56 -5.35 0.70
C ASN A 534 -13.26 -5.87 0.09
N MET A 535 -13.19 -7.16 -0.22
CA MET A 535 -12.03 -7.76 -0.86
C MET A 535 -12.34 -9.08 -1.55
N ILE A 536 -11.50 -9.41 -2.54
CA ILE A 536 -11.27 -10.79 -2.97
C ILE A 536 -10.13 -11.36 -2.12
N PHE A 537 -10.33 -12.55 -1.55
CA PHE A 537 -9.37 -13.17 -0.64
C PHE A 537 -8.43 -14.13 -1.37
N GLU A 538 -8.98 -15.18 -1.99
CA GLU A 538 -8.22 -16.25 -2.64
C GLU A 538 -9.07 -16.93 -3.74
N TYR A 539 -8.46 -17.71 -4.61
CA TYR A 539 -9.15 -18.55 -5.58
C TYR A 539 -8.43 -19.90 -5.68
N ASP A 540 -9.19 -20.97 -5.97
CA ASP A 540 -8.59 -22.27 -6.23
C ASP A 540 -8.23 -22.42 -7.70
N ASN A 541 -9.20 -22.11 -8.56
CA ASN A 541 -9.09 -22.01 -10.01
C ASN A 541 -9.36 -20.58 -10.47
N ILE A 542 -8.75 -20.15 -11.58
CA ILE A 542 -9.00 -18.79 -12.11
C ILE A 542 -10.45 -18.59 -12.58
N GLU A 543 -11.15 -19.69 -12.87
CA GLU A 543 -12.58 -19.70 -13.20
C GLU A 543 -13.46 -19.29 -12.01
N ASP A 544 -13.00 -19.48 -10.77
CA ASP A 544 -13.70 -19.00 -9.57
C ASP A 544 -13.80 -17.47 -9.54
N LEU A 545 -12.94 -16.78 -10.30
CA LEU A 545 -12.99 -15.33 -10.48
C LEU A 545 -13.95 -14.90 -11.61
N ALA A 546 -14.68 -15.81 -12.27
CA ALA A 546 -15.53 -15.47 -13.41
C ALA A 546 -16.62 -14.44 -13.04
N VAL A 547 -17.25 -14.58 -11.88
CA VAL A 547 -18.25 -13.61 -11.36
C VAL A 547 -17.59 -12.24 -11.14
N HIS A 548 -16.33 -12.24 -10.71
CA HIS A 548 -15.52 -11.05 -10.46
C HIS A 548 -14.92 -10.40 -11.72
N ASN A 549 -15.03 -11.05 -12.88
CA ASN A 549 -14.50 -10.56 -14.17
C ASN A 549 -15.59 -10.00 -15.10
N SER A 550 -16.86 -9.97 -14.66
CA SER A 550 -17.97 -9.44 -15.46
C SER A 550 -18.08 -7.91 -15.30
N GLY A 551 -17.60 -7.18 -16.31
CA GLY A 551 -17.50 -5.72 -16.27
C GLY A 551 -18.85 -5.01 -16.19
N THR A 552 -18.98 -4.04 -15.27
CA THR A 552 -19.51 -2.68 -15.54
C THR A 552 -19.53 -1.72 -14.34
N SER A 553 -19.20 -2.13 -13.10
CA SER A 553 -18.84 -1.17 -12.04
C SER A 553 -18.12 -1.84 -10.86
N ASN A 554 -17.01 -1.25 -10.40
CA ASN A 554 -16.34 -1.66 -9.15
C ASN A 554 -17.01 -1.14 -7.87
N TYR A 555 -18.16 -0.52 -8.06
CA TYR A 555 -19.08 -0.06 -7.04
C TYR A 555 -20.26 -1.04 -6.95
N LEU A 556 -20.61 -1.42 -5.72
CA LEU A 556 -21.78 -2.23 -5.41
C LEU A 556 -22.68 -1.45 -4.46
N GLU A 557 -23.95 -1.29 -4.83
CA GLU A 557 -24.92 -0.63 -3.96
C GLU A 557 -25.66 -1.68 -3.10
N LEU A 558 -25.74 -1.43 -1.79
CA LEU A 558 -26.52 -2.23 -0.86
C LEU A 558 -27.97 -1.74 -0.89
N ASP A 559 -28.83 -2.51 -1.55
CA ASP A 559 -30.23 -2.20 -1.72
C ASP A 559 -31.01 -2.31 -0.41
N ARG A 560 -31.85 -1.31 -0.14
CA ARG A 560 -32.83 -1.35 0.94
C ARG A 560 -33.90 -2.41 0.64
N ALA A 561 -34.04 -3.40 1.52
CA ALA A 561 -35.19 -4.29 1.48
C ALA A 561 -36.42 -3.60 2.10
N THR A 562 -37.58 -3.70 1.44
CA THR A 562 -38.83 -3.05 1.87
C THR A 562 -39.71 -3.96 2.75
N THR A 563 -39.51 -5.28 2.68
CA THR A 563 -40.20 -6.28 3.51
C THR A 563 -39.26 -7.44 3.83
N GLU A 564 -39.54 -8.19 4.89
CA GLU A 564 -38.73 -9.33 5.31
C GLU A 564 -38.59 -10.43 4.22
N PRO A 565 -39.64 -10.80 3.45
CA PRO A 565 -39.49 -11.73 2.34
C PRO A 565 -38.55 -11.23 1.24
N VAL A 566 -38.55 -9.92 0.94
CA VAL A 566 -37.60 -9.31 -0.01
C VAL A 566 -36.19 -9.30 0.57
N ALA A 567 -36.05 -9.12 1.89
CA ALA A 567 -34.77 -9.21 2.57
C ALA A 567 -34.16 -10.63 2.57
N ARG A 568 -34.93 -11.66 2.21
CA ARG A 568 -34.41 -13.01 1.98
C ARG A 568 -33.75 -13.16 0.61
N ASP A 569 -34.06 -12.32 -0.37
CA ASP A 569 -33.40 -12.35 -1.67
C ASP A 569 -32.13 -11.49 -1.65
N ILE A 570 -30.96 -12.13 -1.76
CA ILE A 570 -29.65 -11.45 -1.71
C ILE A 570 -29.22 -11.13 -3.12
N LYS A 571 -28.93 -9.85 -3.35
CA LYS A 571 -28.49 -9.35 -4.66
C LYS A 571 -26.97 -9.22 -4.74
N GLU A 572 -26.31 -9.08 -3.59
CA GLU A 572 -24.88 -8.89 -3.49
C GLU A 572 -24.11 -10.21 -3.70
N GLN A 573 -23.09 -10.21 -4.57
CA GLN A 573 -22.32 -11.41 -4.92
C GLN A 573 -20.83 -11.13 -5.19
N MET A 574 -20.31 -9.95 -4.79
CA MET A 574 -18.94 -9.52 -5.11
C MET A 574 -18.04 -9.47 -3.87
N GLY A 575 -16.77 -9.86 -4.02
CA GLY A 575 -15.82 -9.93 -2.91
C GLY A 575 -16.28 -10.91 -1.82
N LEU A 576 -16.26 -10.50 -0.55
CA LEU A 576 -16.69 -11.30 0.59
C LEU A 576 -18.22 -11.53 0.66
N TYR A 577 -19.00 -10.97 -0.28
CA TYR A 577 -20.40 -11.33 -0.47
C TYR A 577 -20.58 -12.60 -1.32
N ASP A 578 -19.54 -13.04 -2.04
CA ASP A 578 -19.49 -14.40 -2.57
C ASP A 578 -19.19 -15.36 -1.41
N SER A 579 -20.10 -16.32 -1.23
CA SER A 579 -19.98 -17.38 -0.22
C SER A 579 -18.68 -18.18 -0.34
N THR A 580 -18.13 -18.35 -1.54
CA THR A 580 -16.88 -19.10 -1.77
C THR A 580 -15.69 -18.31 -1.24
N GLN A 581 -15.61 -17.01 -1.55
CA GLN A 581 -14.59 -16.12 -1.02
C GLN A 581 -14.66 -16.04 0.51
N PHE A 582 -15.87 -15.87 1.05
CA PHE A 582 -16.09 -15.80 2.49
C PHE A 582 -15.71 -17.10 3.18
N GLU A 583 -16.09 -18.26 2.62
CA GLU A 583 -15.77 -19.57 3.17
C GLU A 583 -14.25 -19.81 3.21
N LEU A 584 -13.53 -19.52 2.11
CA LEU A 584 -12.08 -19.61 2.07
C LEU A 584 -11.43 -18.78 3.17
N PHE A 585 -11.99 -17.60 3.46
CA PHE A 585 -11.49 -16.71 4.49
C PHE A 585 -11.82 -17.19 5.90
N ALA A 586 -13.06 -17.62 6.13
CA ALA A 586 -13.54 -18.13 7.41
C ALA A 586 -12.84 -19.45 7.80
N ARG A 587 -12.49 -20.30 6.82
CA ARG A 587 -11.83 -21.61 7.04
C ARG A 587 -10.46 -21.47 7.69
N LEU A 588 -9.84 -20.29 7.72
CA LEU A 588 -8.60 -20.07 8.46
C LEU A 588 -8.74 -20.30 9.98
N GLN A 589 -9.98 -20.36 10.48
CA GLN A 589 -10.32 -20.68 11.87
C GLN A 589 -10.39 -22.19 12.17
N THR A 590 -10.39 -23.08 11.15
CA THR A 590 -10.76 -24.51 11.34
C THR A 590 -9.77 -25.35 12.14
N ASP A 591 -8.60 -24.81 12.50
CA ASP A 591 -7.67 -25.47 13.42
C ASP A 591 -8.00 -25.21 14.90
N ILE A 592 -9.15 -24.58 15.19
CA ILE A 592 -9.66 -24.33 16.53
C ILE A 592 -10.92 -25.18 16.75
N THR A 593 -10.84 -26.13 17.67
CA THR A 593 -11.91 -27.02 18.13
C THR A 593 -12.93 -26.31 19.05
N ALA A 594 -13.20 -25.02 18.81
CA ALA A 594 -14.11 -24.23 19.61
C ALA A 594 -15.53 -24.32 19.03
N SER A 595 -16.45 -24.92 19.80
CA SER A 595 -17.89 -24.76 19.63
C SER A 595 -18.24 -23.25 19.54
N PRO A 596 -19.31 -22.83 18.83
CA PRO A 596 -19.78 -21.44 18.78
C PRO A 596 -19.92 -20.75 20.14
N ASP A 597 -20.00 -21.52 21.23
CA ASP A 597 -20.19 -21.04 22.61
C ASP A 597 -18.90 -20.91 23.45
N THR A 598 -17.74 -21.33 22.94
CA THR A 598 -16.47 -21.28 23.69
C THR A 598 -15.66 -20.00 23.38
N SER A 599 -15.25 -19.29 24.43
CA SER A 599 -14.38 -18.10 24.34
C SER A 599 -13.01 -18.47 23.75
N MET A 600 -12.60 -17.84 22.64
CA MET A 600 -11.26 -18.00 22.06
C MET A 600 -10.22 -17.26 22.91
N SER A 601 -9.08 -17.90 23.16
CA SER A 601 -7.94 -17.25 23.83
C SER A 601 -7.21 -16.28 22.90
N GLY A 602 -6.52 -15.29 23.47
CA GLY A 602 -5.73 -14.31 22.69
C GLY A 602 -4.62 -14.97 21.85
N GLU A 603 -4.02 -16.05 22.35
CA GLU A 603 -2.96 -16.79 21.66
C GLU A 603 -3.48 -17.54 20.43
N GLU A 604 -4.68 -18.14 20.51
CA GLU A 604 -5.33 -18.77 19.36
C GLU A 604 -5.66 -17.74 18.27
N ILE A 605 -6.13 -16.56 18.66
CA ILE A 605 -6.40 -15.46 17.74
C ILE A 605 -5.11 -15.03 17.02
N LEU A 606 -3.98 -14.94 17.73
CA LEU A 606 -2.69 -14.62 17.12
C LEU A 606 -2.27 -15.67 16.07
N LYS A 607 -2.42 -16.96 16.37
CA LYS A 607 -2.12 -18.05 15.41
C LYS A 607 -2.97 -17.96 14.15
N ILE A 608 -4.25 -17.60 14.28
CA ILE A 608 -5.11 -17.35 13.11
C ILE A 608 -4.64 -16.14 12.33
N ILE A 609 -4.29 -15.05 13.01
CA ILE A 609 -3.84 -13.82 12.34
C ILE A 609 -2.56 -14.08 11.51
N HIS A 610 -1.64 -14.92 12.01
CA HIS A 610 -0.47 -15.33 11.22
C HIS A 610 -0.90 -16.04 9.91
N LYS A 611 -1.88 -16.95 9.97
CA LYS A 611 -2.44 -17.61 8.78
C LYS A 611 -3.16 -16.64 7.83
N VAL A 612 -3.89 -15.66 8.36
CA VAL A 612 -4.57 -14.60 7.57
C VAL A 612 -3.56 -13.77 6.77
N ARG A 613 -2.38 -13.53 7.35
CA ARG A 613 -1.30 -12.77 6.72
C ARG A 613 -0.46 -13.61 5.76
N ALA A 614 -0.67 -14.93 5.69
CA ALA A 614 0.01 -15.77 4.72
C ALA A 614 -0.30 -15.31 3.28
N PRO A 615 0.65 -15.46 2.33
CA PRO A 615 0.41 -15.10 0.94
C PRO A 615 -0.70 -15.96 0.32
N THR A 616 -1.55 -15.35 -0.52
CA THR A 616 -2.59 -16.03 -1.30
C THR A 616 -2.28 -16.05 -2.80
N LYS A 617 -2.92 -16.93 -3.59
CA LYS A 617 -2.81 -16.95 -5.07
C LYS A 617 -3.27 -15.62 -5.68
N TYR A 618 -4.27 -14.98 -5.08
CA TYR A 618 -4.68 -13.62 -5.44
C TYR A 618 -3.54 -12.63 -5.27
N GLU A 619 -2.84 -12.68 -4.14
CA GLU A 619 -1.71 -11.78 -3.91
C GLU A 619 -0.54 -12.10 -4.83
N ALA A 620 -0.26 -13.38 -5.08
CA ALA A 620 0.76 -13.82 -6.03
C ALA A 620 0.52 -13.30 -7.46
N LEU A 621 -0.73 -13.03 -7.83
CA LEU A 621 -1.08 -12.45 -9.13
C LEU A 621 -0.79 -10.94 -9.21
N ASN A 622 -0.85 -10.22 -8.08
CA ASN A 622 -1.03 -8.76 -8.03
C ASN A 622 0.05 -7.99 -7.28
N TYR A 623 0.67 -8.61 -6.28
CA TYR A 623 1.70 -8.02 -5.44
C TYR A 623 3.02 -8.79 -5.62
N LEU A 624 4.13 -8.12 -5.31
CA LEU A 624 5.42 -8.79 -5.18
C LEU A 624 5.54 -9.32 -3.75
N ILE A 625 5.65 -10.64 -3.60
CA ILE A 625 5.73 -11.32 -2.31
C ILE A 625 7.18 -11.76 -2.07
N PRO A 626 7.73 -11.57 -0.85
CA PRO A 626 9.06 -12.07 -0.53
C PRO A 626 9.11 -13.61 -0.51
N SER A 627 10.20 -14.19 -1.00
CA SER A 627 10.56 -15.59 -0.78
C SER A 627 11.51 -15.68 0.40
N LEU A 628 11.31 -16.61 1.33
CA LEU A 628 12.14 -16.81 2.53
C LEU A 628 12.71 -18.25 2.64
N GLN A 629 12.70 -19.02 1.55
CA GLN A 629 13.19 -20.40 1.54
C GLN A 629 14.68 -20.52 1.91
N GLU A 630 15.01 -21.62 2.58
CA GLU A 630 16.35 -21.94 3.06
C GLU A 630 17.24 -22.46 1.92
N LEU A 631 18.42 -21.83 1.76
CA LEU A 631 19.42 -22.05 0.72
C LEU A 631 20.13 -23.41 0.86
N ASN A 632 19.41 -24.52 0.70
CA ASN A 632 19.99 -25.87 0.86
C ASN A 632 20.27 -26.58 -0.49
N ASP A 633 19.92 -25.98 -1.63
CA ASP A 633 20.09 -26.61 -2.95
C ASP A 633 20.83 -25.68 -3.94
N PRO A 634 22.10 -25.98 -4.32
CA PRO A 634 22.91 -25.14 -5.20
C PRO A 634 22.41 -25.08 -6.66
N ASP A 635 21.48 -25.95 -7.06
CA ASP A 635 20.86 -25.95 -8.40
C ASP A 635 19.65 -25.01 -8.50
N GLN A 636 19.17 -24.49 -7.36
CA GLN A 636 18.18 -23.42 -7.37
C GLN A 636 18.94 -22.08 -7.40
N LEU A 637 18.88 -21.40 -8.54
CA LEU A 637 19.37 -20.02 -8.70
C LEU A 637 18.57 -19.08 -7.79
N GLU A 638 18.89 -19.10 -6.50
CA GLU A 638 18.12 -18.45 -5.45
C GLU A 638 18.62 -17.04 -5.15
N VAL A 639 17.65 -16.14 -5.13
CA VAL A 639 17.76 -14.74 -4.78
C VAL A 639 18.39 -14.63 -3.40
N THR A 640 19.53 -13.95 -3.25
CA THR A 640 20.00 -13.58 -1.91
C THR A 640 18.91 -12.76 -1.25
N HIS A 641 18.38 -13.24 -0.12
CA HIS A 641 17.26 -12.61 0.56
C HIS A 641 17.61 -11.14 0.87
N LEU A 642 16.82 -10.22 0.34
CA LEU A 642 16.84 -8.80 0.73
C LEU A 642 16.35 -8.57 2.17
N ILE A 643 15.90 -9.65 2.80
CA ILE A 643 15.19 -9.71 4.05
C ILE A 643 15.99 -10.61 4.99
N ASN A 644 16.21 -10.12 6.21
CA ASN A 644 16.83 -10.94 7.25
C ASN A 644 15.76 -11.83 7.88
N ARG A 645 15.80 -13.14 7.57
CA ARG A 645 14.97 -14.17 8.20
C ARG A 645 15.52 -14.51 9.58
N ALA A 646 14.66 -14.49 10.59
CA ALA A 646 14.94 -15.00 11.93
C ALA A 646 14.44 -16.45 12.09
N ASN A 647 14.71 -17.05 13.25
CA ASN A 647 14.25 -18.40 13.56
C ASN A 647 12.71 -18.50 13.49
N GLU A 648 12.25 -19.71 13.20
CA GLU A 648 10.84 -20.07 13.26
C GLU A 648 10.24 -19.75 14.64
N LEU A 649 9.00 -19.29 14.66
CA LEU A 649 8.28 -19.07 15.90
C LEU A 649 7.99 -20.43 16.57
N PRO A 650 8.35 -20.62 17.86
CA PRO A 650 8.10 -21.87 18.58
C PRO A 650 6.61 -22.28 18.58
N ASP A 651 5.71 -21.29 18.62
CA ASP A 651 4.27 -21.49 18.78
C ASP A 651 3.49 -21.49 17.45
N ALA A 652 4.17 -21.29 16.32
CA ALA A 652 3.54 -21.22 14.99
C ALA A 652 4.45 -21.83 13.91
N PRO A 653 4.39 -23.17 13.70
CA PRO A 653 5.17 -23.85 12.68
C PRO A 653 4.94 -23.28 11.27
N GLY A 654 5.99 -23.17 10.47
CA GLY A 654 6.01 -22.54 9.15
C GLY A 654 5.95 -21.01 9.16
N THR A 655 6.08 -20.38 10.34
CA THR A 655 6.06 -18.91 10.49
C THR A 655 7.39 -18.37 10.99
N PHE A 656 7.95 -17.40 10.27
CA PHE A 656 9.26 -16.81 10.54
C PHE A 656 9.14 -15.31 10.77
N ALA A 657 9.86 -14.79 11.75
CA ALA A 657 10.03 -13.34 11.87
C ALA A 657 11.02 -12.85 10.79
N TYR A 658 10.76 -11.67 10.24
CA TYR A 658 11.62 -11.08 9.24
C TYR A 658 11.73 -9.56 9.37
N ASN A 659 12.87 -9.02 8.93
CA ASN A 659 13.14 -7.58 8.93
C ASN A 659 13.33 -7.06 7.50
N LEU A 660 12.50 -6.09 7.12
CA LEU A 660 12.57 -5.36 5.86
C LEU A 660 13.23 -4.00 6.06
N TYR A 661 14.18 -3.63 5.20
CA TYR A 661 14.74 -2.28 5.20
C TYR A 661 13.68 -1.27 4.75
N ALA A 662 13.23 -0.42 5.66
CA ALA A 662 12.14 0.53 5.46
C ALA A 662 12.23 1.65 6.52
N PRO A 663 13.10 2.65 6.35
CA PRO A 663 13.32 3.67 7.37
C PRO A 663 12.06 4.53 7.60
N LEU A 664 11.73 4.79 8.86
CA LEU A 664 10.58 5.62 9.27
C LEU A 664 11.00 7.04 9.62
N PHE A 665 12.02 7.22 10.46
CA PHE A 665 12.54 8.54 10.84
C PHE A 665 14.03 8.50 11.13
N GLY A 666 14.69 9.65 11.07
CA GLY A 666 16.11 9.80 11.37
C GLY A 666 16.82 10.81 10.47
N VAL A 667 18.10 11.04 10.75
CA VAL A 667 18.94 11.99 10.00
C VAL A 667 19.05 11.54 8.54
N GLY A 668 18.66 12.41 7.60
CA GLY A 668 18.68 12.12 6.16
C GLY A 668 17.41 11.44 5.62
N THR A 669 16.33 11.33 6.42
CA THR A 669 14.98 10.95 5.97
C THR A 669 14.08 12.17 5.77
N LEU A 670 12.88 11.99 5.21
CA LEU A 670 11.85 13.04 5.14
C LEU A 670 11.37 13.47 6.53
N TYR A 671 11.42 12.56 7.50
CA TYR A 671 10.95 12.78 8.87
C TYR A 671 12.14 12.71 9.83
N ALA A 672 12.78 13.85 10.09
CA ALA A 672 14.00 13.89 10.90
C ALA A 672 13.81 13.33 12.32
N ASN A 673 12.60 13.49 12.88
CA ASN A 673 12.23 13.06 14.23
C ASN A 673 10.73 12.76 14.32
N VAL A 674 10.30 12.18 15.46
CA VAL A 674 8.91 11.82 15.73
C VAL A 674 7.97 13.05 15.71
N SER A 675 8.44 14.23 16.13
CA SER A 675 7.66 15.47 16.09
C SER A 675 7.28 15.91 14.65
N THR A 676 8.14 15.63 13.68
CA THR A 676 7.82 15.88 12.25
C THR A 676 6.70 14.96 11.79
N ILE A 677 6.73 13.69 12.21
CA ILE A 677 5.65 12.73 11.93
C ILE A 677 4.34 13.20 12.55
N GLU A 678 4.37 13.61 13.82
CA GLU A 678 3.20 14.10 14.54
C GLU A 678 2.56 15.31 13.83
N THR A 679 3.37 16.20 13.28
CA THR A 679 2.88 17.37 12.53
C THR A 679 2.15 16.96 11.26
N GLU A 680 2.71 16.03 10.48
CA GLU A 680 2.08 15.57 9.23
C GLU A 680 0.84 14.71 9.49
N VAL A 681 0.86 13.86 10.53
CA VAL A 681 -0.31 13.09 10.97
C VAL A 681 -1.41 14.02 11.50
N GLY A 682 -1.05 15.07 12.25
CA GLY A 682 -1.99 16.09 12.71
C GLY A 682 -2.73 16.77 11.56
N LYS A 683 -1.99 17.27 10.55
CA LYS A 683 -2.60 17.85 9.33
C LYS A 683 -3.56 16.90 8.63
N TYR A 684 -3.21 15.61 8.58
CA TYR A 684 -4.03 14.59 7.96
C TYR A 684 -5.34 14.35 8.74
N ILE A 685 -5.29 14.32 10.07
CA ILE A 685 -6.47 14.20 10.94
C ILE A 685 -7.34 15.45 10.85
N ASP A 686 -6.74 16.65 10.93
CA ASP A 686 -7.45 17.93 10.89
C ASP A 686 -8.25 18.10 9.60
N GLY A 687 -7.67 17.67 8.47
CA GLY A 687 -8.34 17.66 7.17
C GLY A 687 -9.60 16.77 7.14
N SER A 688 -9.74 15.82 8.07
CA SER A 688 -10.89 14.90 8.16
C SER A 688 -12.04 15.43 9.03
N SER A 689 -11.96 16.67 9.52
CA SER A 689 -12.97 17.28 10.41
C SER A 689 -14.40 17.25 9.86
N LEU A 690 -14.59 17.57 8.57
CA LEU A 690 -15.91 17.55 7.93
C LEU A 690 -16.57 16.16 7.97
N ALA A 691 -15.77 15.09 7.87
CA ALA A 691 -16.29 13.73 7.98
C ALA A 691 -16.82 13.40 9.37
N ILE A 692 -16.12 13.91 10.40
CA ILE A 692 -16.49 13.70 11.80
C ILE A 692 -17.81 14.41 12.09
N ASP A 693 -18.00 15.63 11.58
CA ASP A 693 -19.24 16.39 11.76
C ASP A 693 -20.46 15.67 11.15
N LYS A 694 -20.33 15.09 9.94
CA LYS A 694 -21.41 14.30 9.31
C LYS A 694 -21.82 13.09 10.18
N LEU A 695 -20.87 12.40 10.82
CA LEU A 695 -21.19 11.27 11.70
C LEU A 695 -21.88 11.74 12.99
N ILE A 696 -21.37 12.80 13.62
CA ILE A 696 -21.96 13.38 14.84
C ILE A 696 -23.39 13.84 14.57
N GLU A 697 -23.67 14.44 13.41
CA GLU A 697 -25.01 14.81 12.98
C GLU A 697 -25.92 13.58 12.82
N GLY A 698 -25.41 12.49 12.24
CA GLY A 698 -26.12 11.20 12.19
C GLY A 698 -26.49 10.66 13.59
N LEU A 699 -25.55 10.72 14.54
CA LEU A 699 -25.80 10.30 15.94
C LEU A 699 -26.81 11.21 16.64
N LYS A 700 -26.77 12.52 16.37
CA LYS A 700 -27.77 13.47 16.86
C LYS A 700 -29.17 13.12 16.35
N GLY A 701 -29.30 12.71 15.09
CA GLY A 701 -30.58 12.24 14.53
C GLY A 701 -31.17 11.05 15.29
N VAL A 702 -30.34 10.14 15.79
CA VAL A 702 -30.77 9.02 16.66
C VAL A 702 -31.24 9.51 18.02
N HIS A 703 -30.48 10.41 18.65
CA HIS A 703 -30.89 11.04 19.90
C HIS A 703 -32.25 11.74 19.77
N ASP A 704 -32.42 12.55 18.72
CA ASP A 704 -33.65 13.30 18.48
C ASP A 704 -34.85 12.37 18.25
N PHE A 705 -34.64 11.21 17.60
CA PHE A 705 -35.66 10.16 17.48
C PHE A 705 -36.07 9.56 18.83
N MET A 706 -35.12 9.31 19.73
CA MET A 706 -35.37 8.68 21.03
C MET A 706 -36.17 9.58 21.98
N ILE A 707 -35.93 10.90 21.92
CA ILE A 707 -36.59 11.87 22.80
C ILE A 707 -37.90 12.42 22.23
N ASP A 708 -38.18 12.22 20.93
CA ASP A 708 -39.39 12.74 20.28
C ASP A 708 -40.66 12.00 20.79
N PRO A 709 -41.58 12.70 21.49
CA PRO A 709 -42.80 12.10 22.01
C PRO A 709 -43.83 11.71 20.94
N ALA A 710 -43.72 12.23 19.71
CA ALA A 710 -44.54 11.78 18.59
C ALA A 710 -44.10 10.40 18.08
N LYS A 711 -42.80 10.08 18.19
CA LYS A 711 -42.20 8.83 17.69
C LYS A 711 -42.09 7.75 18.77
N ASN A 712 -41.86 8.14 20.02
CA ASN A 712 -41.77 7.24 21.17
C ASN A 712 -42.80 7.64 22.26
N PRO A 713 -44.12 7.43 22.08
CA PRO A 713 -45.20 7.99 22.91
C PRO A 713 -45.21 7.58 24.41
N THR A 714 -44.21 6.83 24.87
CA THR A 714 -44.02 6.43 26.27
C THR A 714 -42.87 7.21 26.97
N VAL A 715 -42.52 8.41 26.48
CA VAL A 715 -41.47 9.35 26.98
C VAL A 715 -41.55 9.70 28.48
N GLY A 716 -42.53 9.20 29.22
CA GLY A 716 -42.69 9.47 30.66
C GLY A 716 -41.66 8.82 31.60
N SER A 717 -40.75 7.95 31.13
CA SER A 717 -39.73 7.33 31.99
C SER A 717 -38.35 7.93 31.73
N ALA A 718 -37.70 8.47 32.78
CA ALA A 718 -36.35 9.04 32.76
C ALA A 718 -35.30 8.19 32.01
N GLY A 719 -35.48 6.86 31.96
CA GLY A 719 -34.56 5.93 31.30
C GLY A 719 -34.34 6.12 29.79
N TYR A 720 -35.34 6.57 29.01
CA TYR A 720 -35.12 6.83 27.56
C TYR A 720 -34.31 8.11 27.32
N VAL A 721 -34.52 9.12 28.17
CA VAL A 721 -33.76 10.38 28.11
C VAL A 721 -32.32 10.15 28.56
N GLU A 722 -32.10 9.32 29.57
CA GLU A 722 -30.73 8.94 29.97
C GLU A 722 -30.04 8.07 28.90
N ALA A 723 -30.73 7.08 28.31
CA ALA A 723 -30.19 6.30 27.18
C ALA A 723 -29.85 7.19 25.96
N ALA A 724 -30.71 8.16 25.61
CA ALA A 724 -30.42 9.08 24.50
C ALA A 724 -29.18 9.95 24.76
N LYS A 725 -28.97 10.38 26.01
CA LYS A 725 -27.79 11.16 26.42
C LYS A 725 -26.49 10.35 26.33
N GLU A 726 -26.54 9.02 26.40
CA GLU A 726 -25.36 8.16 26.18
C GLU A 726 -24.93 8.17 24.70
N ILE A 727 -25.86 8.34 23.76
CA ILE A 727 -25.54 8.42 22.31
C ILE A 727 -25.03 9.81 21.92
N TYR A 728 -25.77 10.86 22.27
CA TYR A 728 -25.41 12.24 21.95
C TYR A 728 -25.83 13.19 23.06
N LYS A 729 -24.91 14.08 23.45
CA LYS A 729 -25.16 15.14 24.42
C LYS A 729 -24.49 16.44 23.96
N PRO A 730 -25.22 17.57 23.87
CA PRO A 730 -24.59 18.87 23.66
C PRO A 730 -23.81 19.26 24.93
N GLY A 731 -22.53 19.59 24.81
CA GLY A 731 -21.70 19.95 25.96
C GLY A 731 -20.22 20.15 25.61
N PRO A 732 -19.43 20.74 26.51
CA PRO A 732 -18.06 21.16 26.22
C PRO A 732 -17.13 19.98 25.94
N ALA A 733 -16.03 20.25 25.22
CA ALA A 733 -14.97 19.29 24.95
C ALA A 733 -14.45 18.65 26.24
N LEU A 734 -14.10 17.35 26.16
CA LEU A 734 -13.64 16.55 27.31
C LEU A 734 -12.20 16.90 27.76
N ALA A 735 -11.53 17.81 27.05
CA ALA A 735 -10.13 18.17 27.23
C ALA A 735 -9.77 18.60 28.66
N GLY A 736 -8.71 18.00 29.21
CA GLY A 736 -8.15 18.35 30.51
C GLY A 736 -8.94 17.85 31.72
N LYS A 737 -10.00 17.06 31.53
CA LYS A 737 -10.76 16.42 32.63
C LYS A 737 -10.13 15.10 33.02
N ALA A 738 -10.01 14.84 34.33
CA ALA A 738 -9.45 13.59 34.84
C ALA A 738 -10.43 12.41 34.67
N ALA A 739 -9.89 11.19 34.53
CA ALA A 739 -10.71 9.97 34.51
C ALA A 739 -11.49 9.82 35.84
N GLY A 740 -12.81 9.61 35.75
CA GLY A 740 -13.73 9.52 36.89
C GLY A 740 -14.35 10.84 37.37
N ASP A 741 -14.20 11.93 36.60
CA ASP A 741 -15.02 13.14 36.76
C ASP A 741 -16.50 12.83 36.42
N ALA A 742 -17.45 13.46 37.10
CA ALA A 742 -18.88 13.26 36.85
C ALA A 742 -19.30 13.64 35.42
N ASP A 743 -18.57 14.58 34.81
CA ASP A 743 -18.74 14.94 33.41
C ASP A 743 -18.21 13.87 32.44
N CYS A 744 -17.27 13.03 32.88
CA CYS A 744 -16.70 11.93 32.10
C CYS A 744 -17.58 10.67 32.16
N ASP A 745 -18.16 10.38 33.32
CA ASP A 745 -19.10 9.27 33.49
C ASP A 745 -20.42 9.50 32.73
N SER A 746 -20.76 10.76 32.44
CA SER A 746 -21.94 11.17 31.67
C SER A 746 -21.62 11.65 30.24
N ALA A 747 -20.43 11.33 29.73
CA ALA A 747 -20.00 11.68 28.38
C ALA A 747 -20.60 10.72 27.33
N SER A 748 -21.21 11.29 26.30
CA SER A 748 -21.83 10.54 25.20
C SER A 748 -20.78 9.90 24.27
N VAL A 749 -21.19 8.86 23.54
CA VAL A 749 -20.37 8.24 22.46
C VAL A 749 -19.93 9.30 21.45
N ALA A 750 -20.82 10.21 21.05
CA ALA A 750 -20.49 11.31 20.15
C ALA A 750 -19.39 12.23 20.71
N GLN A 751 -19.46 12.60 22.00
CA GLN A 751 -18.43 13.46 22.62
C GLN A 751 -17.08 12.75 22.79
N LYS A 752 -17.09 11.46 23.13
CA LYS A 752 -15.87 10.64 23.22
C LYS A 752 -15.21 10.49 21.85
N PHE A 753 -16.01 10.21 20.82
CA PHE A 753 -15.56 10.12 19.43
C PHE A 753 -15.01 11.46 18.94
N ASP A 754 -15.71 12.55 19.23
CA ASP A 754 -15.28 13.90 18.89
C ASP A 754 -13.92 14.25 19.51
N HIS A 755 -13.79 14.03 20.81
CA HIS A 755 -12.55 14.26 21.55
C HIS A 755 -11.41 13.35 21.08
N PHE A 756 -11.71 12.12 20.67
CA PHE A 756 -10.71 11.20 20.14
C PHE A 756 -10.04 11.73 18.86
N PHE A 757 -10.78 12.41 17.97
CA PHE A 757 -10.20 12.96 16.74
C PHE A 757 -9.76 14.42 16.87
N ARG A 758 -10.52 15.27 17.57
CA ARG A 758 -10.30 16.73 17.65
C ARG A 758 -9.71 17.21 18.97
N GLY A 759 -9.56 16.33 19.96
CA GLY A 759 -9.00 16.67 21.26
C GLY A 759 -7.53 17.07 21.16
N GLY A 760 -7.14 18.09 21.93
CA GLY A 760 -5.75 18.57 22.00
C GLY A 760 -4.96 18.09 23.22
N SER A 761 -5.58 17.29 24.09
CA SER A 761 -4.97 16.65 25.27
C SER A 761 -5.83 15.50 25.78
N GLU A 762 -5.24 14.60 26.57
CA GLU A 762 -5.99 13.57 27.29
C GLU A 762 -7.15 14.19 28.09
N GLY A 763 -8.33 13.58 27.97
CA GLY A 763 -9.55 14.02 28.62
C GLY A 763 -10.48 12.85 28.87
N CYS A 764 -10.96 12.70 30.10
CA CYS A 764 -11.85 11.59 30.50
C CYS A 764 -11.28 10.19 30.23
N GLY A 765 -9.95 10.03 30.28
CA GLY A 765 -9.27 8.78 29.96
C GLY A 765 -9.30 8.41 28.47
N VAL A 766 -9.63 9.35 27.58
CA VAL A 766 -9.53 9.23 26.12
C VAL A 766 -8.34 10.08 25.67
N LEU A 767 -7.34 9.43 25.10
CA LEU A 767 -6.18 10.03 24.48
C LEU A 767 -6.50 10.33 23.00
N PRO A 768 -6.34 11.58 22.54
CA PRO A 768 -6.55 11.91 21.14
C PRO A 768 -5.66 11.09 20.20
N LEU A 769 -6.17 10.76 19.01
CA LEU A 769 -5.49 9.93 18.01
C LEU A 769 -4.09 10.45 17.65
N LYS A 770 -3.92 11.77 17.56
CA LYS A 770 -2.63 12.42 17.29
C LYS A 770 -1.58 12.07 18.36
N GLU A 771 -1.91 12.26 19.62
CA GLU A 771 -1.02 11.94 20.76
C GLU A 771 -0.78 10.44 20.85
N ARG A 772 -1.82 9.65 20.60
CA ARG A 772 -1.75 8.19 20.61
C ARG A 772 -0.78 7.64 19.56
N MET A 773 -0.72 8.24 18.38
CA MET A 773 0.26 7.89 17.35
C MET A 773 1.68 8.22 17.79
N SER A 774 1.89 9.37 18.43
CA SER A 774 3.19 9.75 18.99
C SER A 774 3.65 8.79 20.09
N GLU A 775 2.77 8.41 21.03
CA GLU A 775 3.07 7.41 22.06
C GLU A 775 3.46 6.07 21.42
N TYR A 776 2.67 5.59 20.45
CA TYR A 776 2.95 4.35 19.74
C TYR A 776 4.34 4.32 19.11
N ILE A 777 4.71 5.36 18.35
CA ILE A 777 6.02 5.42 17.68
C ILE A 777 7.15 5.46 18.70
N ASN A 778 7.00 6.22 19.79
CA ASN A 778 8.00 6.31 20.85
C ASN A 778 8.17 4.97 21.59
N ASP A 779 7.08 4.29 21.92
CA ASP A 779 7.10 2.99 22.59
C ASP A 779 7.76 1.90 21.73
N GLN A 780 7.46 1.88 20.42
CA GLN A 780 8.11 0.96 19.48
C GLN A 780 9.60 1.27 19.32
N ALA A 781 9.98 2.55 19.23
CA ALA A 781 11.38 2.97 19.13
C ALA A 781 12.19 2.65 20.40
N ALA A 782 11.56 2.74 21.58
CA ALA A 782 12.18 2.36 22.85
C ALA A 782 12.37 0.84 22.98
N THR A 783 11.42 0.05 22.47
CA THR A 783 11.44 -1.42 22.57
C THR A 783 12.39 -2.06 21.55
N ASN A 784 12.48 -1.49 20.34
CA ASN A 784 13.30 -2.01 19.25
C ASN A 784 14.18 -0.90 18.65
N PRO A 785 15.50 -0.87 18.95
CA PRO A 785 16.40 0.12 18.38
C PRO A 785 16.46 0.12 16.84
N ALA A 786 16.11 -0.99 16.19
CA ALA A 786 16.06 -1.09 14.73
C ALA A 786 14.74 -0.58 14.11
N TYR A 787 13.74 -0.22 14.92
CA TYR A 787 12.41 0.22 14.47
C TYR A 787 12.46 1.45 13.56
N ALA A 788 13.38 2.38 13.82
CA ALA A 788 13.56 3.58 13.02
C ALA A 788 14.05 3.27 11.60
N LEU A 789 14.80 2.19 11.39
CA LEU A 789 15.46 1.84 10.11
C LEU A 789 14.80 0.66 9.37
N SER A 790 14.14 -0.23 10.11
CA SER A 790 13.57 -1.46 9.56
C SER A 790 12.15 -1.69 10.04
N TYR A 791 11.36 -2.36 9.21
CA TYR A 791 10.04 -2.86 9.54
C TYR A 791 10.14 -4.35 9.86
N SER A 792 9.68 -4.73 11.06
CA SER A 792 9.73 -6.10 11.56
C SER A 792 8.33 -6.69 11.60
N THR A 793 8.16 -7.89 11.04
CA THR A 793 6.87 -8.59 11.00
C THR A 793 7.10 -10.10 10.84
N HIS A 794 6.03 -10.85 10.57
CA HIS A 794 6.05 -12.31 10.44
C HIS A 794 5.60 -12.72 9.04
N TYR A 795 6.19 -13.79 8.53
CA TYR A 795 5.86 -14.44 7.28
C TYR A 795 5.48 -15.89 7.55
N THR A 796 4.31 -16.29 7.09
CA THR A 796 3.87 -17.69 7.12
C THR A 796 3.95 -18.25 5.71
N GLU A 797 4.56 -19.43 5.55
CA GLU A 797 4.72 -20.05 4.24
C GLU A 797 3.37 -20.32 3.55
N PRO A 798 3.27 -20.05 2.23
CA PRO A 798 2.03 -20.27 1.49
C PRO A 798 1.74 -21.77 1.30
N LYS A 799 0.46 -22.13 1.27
CA LYS A 799 0.00 -23.51 1.01
C LYS A 799 0.06 -23.93 -0.46
N PHE A 800 0.29 -22.98 -1.37
CA PHE A 800 0.38 -23.24 -2.81
C PHE A 800 1.85 -23.33 -3.26
N ASN A 801 2.08 -23.91 -4.44
CA ASN A 801 3.43 -24.11 -4.97
C ASN A 801 4.16 -22.76 -5.14
N MET A 802 5.30 -22.61 -4.46
CA MET A 802 6.14 -21.40 -4.48
C MET A 802 6.55 -20.96 -5.89
N SER A 803 6.60 -21.88 -6.87
CA SER A 803 6.91 -21.56 -8.27
C SER A 803 5.87 -20.66 -8.96
N THR A 804 4.68 -20.50 -8.35
CA THR A 804 3.64 -19.56 -8.75
C THR A 804 3.87 -18.13 -8.22
N LEU A 805 4.69 -17.98 -7.17
CA LEU A 805 5.15 -16.67 -6.76
C LEU A 805 6.03 -16.07 -7.85
N MET A 806 5.80 -14.79 -8.11
CA MET A 806 6.73 -14.00 -8.91
C MET A 806 7.91 -13.63 -8.01
N THR A 807 9.09 -14.17 -8.29
CA THR A 807 10.32 -13.79 -7.60
C THR A 807 10.93 -12.55 -8.26
N GLY A 808 11.65 -11.74 -7.47
CA GLY A 808 12.38 -10.57 -7.98
C GLY A 808 13.54 -10.91 -8.91
N PHE A 809 13.90 -12.19 -9.05
CA PHE A 809 14.90 -12.67 -10.01
C PHE A 809 14.49 -14.06 -10.50
N ARG A 810 14.12 -14.16 -11.77
CA ARG A 810 13.97 -15.44 -12.49
C ARG A 810 14.40 -15.21 -13.94
N PRO A 811 15.35 -15.99 -14.48
CA PRO A 811 15.80 -15.84 -15.86
C PRO A 811 14.83 -16.48 -16.86
N GLY A 812 14.64 -15.80 -18.00
CA GLY A 812 13.84 -16.12 -19.19
C GLY A 812 14.22 -17.35 -20.00
N PRO A 813 13.31 -17.84 -20.87
CA PRO A 813 13.67 -18.68 -22.04
C PRO A 813 14.68 -18.03 -22.99
N ARG A 814 14.81 -16.70 -22.95
CA ARG A 814 15.86 -15.96 -23.68
C ARG A 814 17.18 -15.85 -22.90
N GLU A 815 17.21 -16.34 -21.66
CA GLU A 815 18.30 -16.24 -20.68
C GLU A 815 18.72 -17.63 -20.13
N GLY A 816 18.22 -18.74 -20.72
CA GLY A 816 18.71 -20.11 -20.46
C GLY A 816 17.81 -21.04 -19.63
N ALA A 817 16.58 -20.65 -19.26
CA ALA A 817 15.66 -21.50 -18.47
C ALA A 817 14.36 -21.82 -19.24
N ASP A 818 13.74 -22.99 -19.00
CA ASP A 818 12.48 -23.38 -19.64
C ASP A 818 11.25 -22.62 -19.08
N ASP A 819 10.06 -22.90 -19.64
CA ASP A 819 8.79 -22.33 -19.19
C ASP A 819 8.41 -22.74 -17.74
N THR A 820 9.16 -23.64 -17.11
CA THR A 820 9.03 -23.99 -15.71
C THR A 820 10.10 -23.39 -14.81
N GLY A 821 11.09 -22.68 -15.36
CA GLY A 821 12.26 -22.11 -14.65
C GLY A 821 13.40 -23.10 -14.42
N VAL A 822 13.32 -24.29 -15.01
CA VAL A 822 14.35 -25.33 -14.97
C VAL A 822 15.34 -25.08 -16.11
N VAL A 823 16.64 -25.09 -15.81
CA VAL A 823 17.70 -25.02 -16.83
C VAL A 823 17.87 -26.43 -17.40
N ILE A 824 17.17 -26.71 -18.50
CA ILE A 824 17.34 -27.97 -19.23
C ILE A 824 18.51 -27.77 -20.19
N GLY A 825 19.61 -28.52 -19.99
CA GLY A 825 20.72 -28.56 -20.95
C GLY A 825 20.24 -28.94 -22.35
N ALA A 826 21.00 -28.61 -23.38
CA ALA A 826 20.60 -28.59 -24.81
C ALA A 826 20.09 -29.91 -25.45
N PHE A 827 19.67 -30.91 -24.68
CA PHE A 827 19.33 -32.25 -25.13
C PHE A 827 17.99 -32.82 -24.63
N ASP A 828 17.09 -32.05 -23.98
CA ASP A 828 15.80 -32.60 -23.51
C ASP A 828 14.56 -31.69 -23.73
N SER A 829 13.35 -32.27 -23.78
CA SER A 829 12.34 -31.92 -24.80
C SER A 829 10.85 -31.81 -24.40
N GLN A 830 10.40 -31.21 -23.28
CA GLN A 830 8.94 -30.96 -23.05
C GLN A 830 8.58 -29.72 -22.17
N PRO A 831 7.54 -28.89 -22.51
CA PRO A 831 7.04 -27.76 -21.67
C PRO A 831 5.52 -27.79 -21.30
N ALA A 832 5.13 -27.21 -20.16
CA ALA A 832 3.72 -26.86 -19.86
C ALA A 832 3.54 -25.63 -18.93
N LEU A 833 2.65 -24.71 -19.38
CA LEU A 833 1.92 -23.61 -18.72
C LEU A 833 2.49 -22.95 -17.46
N ALA A 834 2.77 -21.64 -17.56
CA ALA A 834 2.90 -20.80 -16.37
C ALA A 834 2.62 -19.31 -16.62
N ALA A 835 2.13 -18.62 -15.59
CA ALA A 835 2.19 -17.16 -15.45
C ALA A 835 3.64 -16.64 -15.28
N LYS A 836 4.61 -17.27 -15.95
CA LYS A 836 6.04 -16.96 -15.90
C LYS A 836 6.38 -16.04 -17.07
N ARG A 837 6.15 -14.74 -16.90
CA ARG A 837 6.95 -13.77 -17.65
C ARG A 837 8.14 -13.39 -16.79
N ASN A 838 9.30 -13.94 -17.13
CA ASN A 838 10.59 -13.46 -16.69
C ASN A 838 10.78 -12.00 -17.14
N PHE A 839 10.79 -11.09 -16.17
CA PHE A 839 10.90 -9.66 -16.41
C PHE A 839 11.99 -8.97 -15.59
N TYR A 840 12.74 -9.69 -14.76
CA TYR A 840 13.49 -9.06 -13.67
C TYR A 840 15.02 -9.13 -13.79
N SER A 841 15.56 -9.13 -15.01
CA SER A 841 16.92 -8.64 -15.28
C SER A 841 16.83 -7.14 -15.59
N THR A 842 17.70 -6.31 -15.00
CA THR A 842 17.96 -4.93 -15.50
C THR A 842 18.15 -4.99 -17.01
N LYS A 843 17.57 -4.04 -17.77
CA LYS A 843 17.67 -4.05 -19.24
C LYS A 843 18.30 -2.78 -19.73
N PHE A 844 19.22 -2.93 -20.67
CA PHE A 844 19.70 -1.81 -21.46
C PHE A 844 18.55 -1.25 -22.28
N VAL A 845 18.45 0.08 -22.28
CA VAL A 845 17.52 0.84 -23.09
C VAL A 845 18.31 1.81 -23.92
N SER A 846 17.89 2.03 -25.17
CA SER A 846 18.54 3.05 -26.00
C SER A 846 18.35 4.42 -25.36
N VAL A 847 19.43 5.20 -25.26
CA VAL A 847 19.41 6.58 -24.76
C VAL A 847 18.46 7.45 -25.61
N LYS A 848 18.32 7.15 -26.91
CA LYS A 848 17.37 7.83 -27.82
C LYS A 848 15.91 7.62 -27.40
N ASN A 849 15.57 6.48 -26.79
CA ASN A 849 14.19 6.15 -26.43
C ASN A 849 13.72 6.88 -25.15
N VAL A 850 14.64 7.45 -24.39
CA VAL A 850 14.37 8.17 -23.14
C VAL A 850 14.66 9.67 -23.25
N SER A 851 15.03 10.15 -24.45
CA SER A 851 15.33 11.56 -24.71
C SER A 851 14.21 12.28 -25.44
N ASP A 852 14.18 13.61 -25.30
CA ASP A 852 13.20 14.49 -25.96
C ASP A 852 13.32 14.52 -27.50
N ALA A 853 14.45 14.07 -28.05
CA ALA A 853 14.75 14.05 -29.49
C ALA A 853 14.40 12.70 -30.18
N GLY A 854 13.92 11.70 -29.43
CA GLY A 854 13.57 10.38 -29.96
C GLY A 854 12.23 10.35 -30.70
N SER A 855 12.20 9.70 -31.87
CA SER A 855 11.01 9.58 -32.74
C SER A 855 10.21 8.27 -32.57
N ASP A 856 10.48 7.40 -31.57
CA ASP A 856 9.90 6.04 -31.47
C ASP A 856 10.03 5.42 -30.04
N PRO A 857 9.40 4.26 -29.68
CA PRO A 857 8.00 4.00 -29.32
C PRO A 857 7.74 3.88 -27.79
N TYR A 858 8.70 4.17 -26.90
CA TYR A 858 8.44 4.08 -25.44
C TYR A 858 7.44 5.13 -24.94
N SER A 859 7.29 6.24 -25.65
CA SER A 859 6.22 7.23 -25.47
C SER A 859 4.85 6.75 -25.97
N GLN A 860 4.79 5.65 -26.75
CA GLN A 860 3.58 5.08 -27.33
C GLN A 860 3.17 3.74 -26.70
N ILE A 861 4.08 3.03 -26.04
CA ILE A 861 3.78 1.81 -25.29
C ILE A 861 3.26 2.22 -23.91
N ASN A 862 1.98 1.96 -23.64
CA ASN A 862 1.43 2.15 -22.31
C ASN A 862 2.28 1.37 -21.29
N PRO A 863 2.92 2.03 -20.31
CA PRO A 863 3.83 1.38 -19.37
C PRO A 863 3.11 0.39 -18.44
N TYR A 864 1.77 0.37 -18.48
CA TYR A 864 0.92 -0.51 -17.68
C TYR A 864 0.04 -1.37 -18.60
N ILE A 865 0.25 -2.69 -18.54
CA ILE A 865 -0.46 -3.68 -19.37
C ILE A 865 -0.95 -4.81 -18.45
N GLU A 866 -2.27 -5.05 -18.44
CA GLU A 866 -2.91 -6.06 -17.60
C GLU A 866 -3.11 -7.43 -18.29
N SER A 867 -3.00 -7.49 -19.63
CA SER A 867 -3.33 -8.69 -20.41
C SER A 867 -2.32 -9.02 -21.53
N LYS A 868 -2.38 -10.26 -22.05
CA LYS A 868 -1.57 -10.72 -23.22
C LYS A 868 -1.93 -9.95 -24.49
N GLN A 869 -3.20 -9.55 -24.64
CA GLN A 869 -3.60 -8.61 -25.68
C GLN A 869 -3.17 -7.23 -25.19
N LEU A 870 -2.39 -6.52 -26.00
CA LEU A 870 -1.89 -5.16 -25.71
C LEU A 870 -3.02 -4.12 -25.71
N LYS A 871 -4.12 -4.40 -25.01
CA LYS A 871 -5.14 -3.41 -24.69
C LYS A 871 -4.62 -2.62 -23.49
N SER A 872 -4.24 -1.39 -23.77
CA SER A 872 -4.09 -0.36 -22.75
C SER A 872 -5.40 -0.25 -21.97
N PRO A 873 -5.36 -0.26 -20.62
CA PRO A 873 -6.52 0.14 -19.85
C PRO A 873 -7.01 1.52 -20.28
N ASN A 874 -8.33 1.68 -20.36
CA ASN A 874 -8.93 2.92 -20.86
C ASN A 874 -8.62 4.11 -19.94
N ASP A 875 -8.36 3.84 -18.66
CA ASP A 875 -7.99 4.84 -17.65
C ASP A 875 -6.53 5.33 -17.75
N LEU A 876 -5.77 4.84 -18.75
CA LEU A 876 -4.38 5.20 -19.01
C LEU A 876 -4.09 5.60 -20.47
N SER A 877 -5.12 5.70 -21.31
CA SER A 877 -4.96 6.15 -22.69
C SER A 877 -4.46 7.59 -22.74
N GLY A 878 -3.19 7.81 -23.11
CA GLY A 878 -2.60 9.15 -23.31
C GLY A 878 -1.55 9.60 -22.28
N SER A 879 -1.17 8.76 -21.31
CA SER A 879 -0.06 9.09 -20.39
C SER A 879 1.27 9.16 -21.16
N ILE A 880 1.88 10.35 -21.19
CA ILE A 880 3.18 10.60 -21.83
C ILE A 880 4.27 10.63 -20.75
N MET A 881 5.43 10.07 -21.06
CA MET A 881 6.61 10.16 -20.19
C MET A 881 6.98 11.62 -19.90
N ALA A 882 6.92 12.02 -18.61
CA ALA A 882 7.21 13.37 -18.15
C ALA A 882 8.69 13.61 -17.85
N ASN A 883 9.42 12.57 -17.42
CA ASN A 883 10.80 12.70 -16.96
C ASN A 883 11.85 12.33 -18.04
N LYS A 884 11.80 13.00 -19.19
CA LYS A 884 12.70 12.73 -20.32
C LYS A 884 14.10 13.34 -20.12
N LEU A 885 15.10 12.77 -20.80
CA LEU A 885 16.44 13.36 -20.92
C LEU A 885 16.42 14.53 -21.92
N LYS A 886 16.97 15.67 -21.50
CA LYS A 886 17.11 16.84 -22.37
C LYS A 886 18.03 16.53 -23.55
N ALA A 887 17.63 16.93 -24.75
CA ALA A 887 18.45 16.76 -25.96
C ALA A 887 19.81 17.48 -25.86
N SER A 888 19.88 18.60 -25.13
CA SER A 888 21.14 19.33 -24.88
C SER A 888 22.18 18.49 -24.12
N SER A 889 21.75 17.51 -23.33
CA SER A 889 22.66 16.59 -22.62
C SER A 889 23.28 15.53 -23.55
N LEU A 890 22.85 15.51 -24.82
CA LEU A 890 23.31 14.59 -25.87
C LEU A 890 23.95 15.36 -27.05
N SER A 891 24.26 16.64 -26.90
CA SER A 891 24.80 17.52 -27.96
C SER A 891 26.04 16.95 -28.66
N ASP A 892 26.83 16.17 -27.93
CA ASP A 892 28.12 15.63 -28.40
C ASP A 892 27.96 14.46 -29.39
N PHE A 893 26.74 13.94 -29.58
CA PHE A 893 26.45 12.95 -30.63
C PHE A 893 26.49 13.53 -32.06
N GLY A 894 26.51 14.86 -32.22
CA GLY A 894 26.58 15.55 -33.52
C GLY A 894 25.36 15.34 -34.43
N GLU A 895 25.49 15.70 -35.72
CA GLU A 895 24.43 15.55 -36.75
C GLU A 895 24.06 14.09 -37.07
N LEU A 896 24.78 13.10 -36.55
CA LEU A 896 24.43 11.68 -36.68
C LEU A 896 23.17 11.28 -35.89
N PHE A 897 22.54 12.25 -35.21
CA PHE A 897 21.30 12.10 -34.45
C PHE A 897 20.03 12.55 -35.19
N TYR A 898 20.15 13.36 -36.26
CA TYR A 898 19.01 13.89 -37.02
C TYR A 898 18.62 13.01 -38.21
#